data_AF-A0A7X8M0E9-F1
#
_entry.id   AF-A0A7X8M0E9-F1
#
_cell.length_a   1.000
_cell.length_b   1.000
_cell.length_c   1.000
_cell.angle_alpha   90.00
_cell.angle_beta   90.00
_cell.angle_gamma   90.00
#
_symmetry.space_group_name_H-M   'P 1'
#
loop_
_entity.id
_entity.type
_entity.pdbx_description
1 polymer ?
#
loop_
_entity_poly.entity_id
_entity_poly.type
_entity_poly.pdbx_seq_one_letter_code
_entity_poly.pdbx_strand_id
1 'polypeptide(L)'
;MARCINCNNKLKPGSEFCGKCGTANKQIIKSTPGFSCPGCGGNVPEGSINCTNCGRPVPQTVPSMQTQSIACPSCGAFNYPDTFYCMSCGRPMPTAAEIQKQQINTARPVSKSKRSLIYSGVAVVLIIALIVGLWKPGYIWQWIDNDKIIGAEKDNGKNNKGTNGSETSPESNEDISVLSEEWMADYLSSDPGTNPAPMPVSGTKAFKVTPADGITISAPENALDKDREFTAEKINEDKIMDITEKYVNADWFVLGGYKIDGGIGSDERMPELINVDMDLSKLGIDEVFWEFTYALRIGDDGSVSFLPSNVNGSVLSCQTRQNSIICAVIIGLAAGTTVMHLIERGHEGLDKLYGDKGINFHHIVYKGNYASYDVYWPETLLSAEMKQYYEEITPIMKKYNLNPDGSLNSAALDATRKFKSGYEMKGYLDDKLKALYSDPEYAEIARKMKDVDFSKKNHWPAEVVQTANALEIADKYLFGFRSFNTPGYDVDVVVLDKWPEGHGKESLGISMNLYTYYPFIHINAGHEKMPRSATEQGTVETSSLILTVTHELFHVVESTKVTFDSDEYTMFWEALAVSLEKEAFDYFSSEAGGKVINSDHTTTLTDRYYFENLYARSLLNPFLWSNNKDNKEYLRIHGYQASHWIDFLRDRYYSDKLNDFIPDILTRFSRTPGGEEIFNSVLRQQTANVSISESSSAQPYSKDFIAFCKKYYNDIYSRMQFTSPKIEDIKLNADNPMAEIKMSWQPLSVRMQDFKIDSKGVDEKPVEYKLAVKGKLPWANYYISRNFVDGSNTTTIYPNQEIVVLPASTSGSITLMEIQAQTEEISRDADEKDATYQVYLLRQPEEPTIEIDEDYLVITPPDWSIPDPKDILSGYDIIITGPGGAEYRHKEEVSLYPVEIPLKDIKPKDKSKISEEGADEYTAYIVERIDLADGTTVYGPDGKVAKLGDELRFEDVIGQWDMAQTVSNFKTPYLDELISQMEDVEGSEDLIEQYRKSFEGVEGTHNGTMTITKTGEDTAEIGFYTENSQFGGTVYYRGTWDDGVLHLTPTEGILGGGFDLYFKKNKGVVTCQGESTFADQTASYSYTISATKKN
;
A
#
# COMPACT_ATOMS: atom_id res chain seq x y z
N MET A 1 -19.94 63.64 -19.29
CA MET A 1 -21.32 63.99 -18.88
C MET A 1 -21.89 62.79 -18.11
N ALA A 2 -22.40 62.98 -16.89
CA ALA A 2 -22.92 61.86 -16.10
C ALA A 2 -24.24 61.29 -16.67
N ARG A 3 -24.43 59.98 -16.55
CA ARG A 3 -25.67 59.27 -16.82
C ARG A 3 -26.08 58.46 -15.59
N CYS A 4 -27.37 58.27 -15.38
CA CYS A 4 -27.88 57.46 -14.27
C CYS A 4 -27.51 55.99 -14.46
N ILE A 5 -26.87 55.37 -13.46
CA ILE A 5 -26.48 53.95 -13.52
C ILE A 5 -27.66 53.00 -13.76
N ASN A 6 -28.85 53.34 -13.26
CA ASN A 6 -30.05 52.47 -13.34
C ASN A 6 -30.80 52.57 -14.69
N CYS A 7 -30.97 53.79 -15.23
CA CYS A 7 -31.80 54.00 -16.45
C CYS A 7 -31.06 54.66 -17.63
N ASN A 8 -29.74 54.84 -17.52
CA ASN A 8 -28.83 55.44 -18.50
C ASN A 8 -29.22 56.86 -19.01
N ASN A 9 -30.18 57.52 -18.35
CA ASN A 9 -30.61 58.87 -18.71
C ASN A 9 -29.54 59.91 -18.37
N LYS A 10 -29.39 60.96 -19.20
CA LYS A 10 -28.44 62.06 -18.92
C LYS A 10 -28.87 62.82 -17.66
N LEU A 11 -27.93 63.02 -16.74
CA LEU A 11 -28.13 63.78 -15.53
C LEU A 11 -27.76 65.25 -15.75
N LYS A 12 -28.50 66.18 -15.13
CA LYS A 12 -28.13 67.59 -15.11
C LYS A 12 -26.99 67.77 -14.09
N PRO A 13 -25.96 68.59 -14.36
CA PRO A 13 -24.93 68.90 -13.38
C PRO A 13 -25.57 69.41 -12.07
N GLY A 14 -25.23 68.80 -10.94
CA GLY A 14 -25.78 69.15 -9.62
C GLY A 14 -27.12 68.50 -9.23
N SER A 15 -27.73 67.65 -10.05
CA SER A 15 -28.94 66.92 -9.62
C SER A 15 -28.60 65.74 -8.69
N GLU A 16 -29.03 65.81 -7.42
CA GLU A 16 -28.83 64.75 -6.42
C GLU A 16 -29.57 63.44 -6.74
N PHE A 17 -30.64 63.50 -7.55
CA PHE A 17 -31.44 62.34 -7.95
C PHE A 17 -31.74 62.37 -9.45
N CYS A 18 -31.88 61.20 -10.07
CA CYS A 18 -32.27 61.09 -11.47
C CYS A 18 -33.73 61.46 -11.68
N GLY A 19 -34.00 62.58 -12.36
CA GLY A 19 -35.36 63.03 -12.71
C GLY A 19 -36.18 62.13 -13.64
N LYS A 20 -35.73 60.90 -13.94
CA LYS A 20 -36.49 59.88 -14.69
C LYS A 20 -36.81 58.63 -13.87
N CYS A 21 -35.93 58.19 -12.97
CA CYS A 21 -36.10 56.95 -12.20
C CYS A 21 -35.87 57.11 -10.68
N GLY A 22 -35.70 58.33 -10.17
CA GLY A 22 -35.53 58.63 -8.75
C GLY A 22 -34.19 58.23 -8.13
N THR A 23 -33.34 57.45 -8.81
CA THR A 23 -32.07 56.95 -8.25
C THR A 23 -31.12 58.10 -7.85
N ALA A 24 -30.61 58.04 -6.62
CA ALA A 24 -29.67 59.03 -6.07
C ALA A 24 -28.29 58.99 -6.78
N ASN A 25 -27.68 60.16 -6.96
CA ASN A 25 -26.45 60.37 -7.72
C ASN A 25 -25.35 60.99 -6.83
N LYS A 26 -24.83 60.20 -5.88
CA LYS A 26 -23.78 60.62 -4.95
C LYS A 26 -22.38 60.28 -5.50
N GLN A 27 -21.79 61.15 -6.34
CA GLN A 27 -20.33 61.23 -6.56
C GLN A 27 -19.95 62.39 -7.51
N ILE A 28 -19.46 63.51 -6.96
CA ILE A 28 -18.56 64.45 -7.67
C ILE A 28 -17.56 65.05 -6.66
N ILE A 29 -16.35 64.49 -6.58
CA ILE A 29 -15.15 65.17 -6.07
C ILE A 29 -14.00 64.93 -7.06
N LYS A 30 -13.09 65.90 -7.18
CA LYS A 30 -12.09 66.02 -8.24
C LYS A 30 -10.91 65.03 -8.12
N SER A 31 -10.26 64.84 -9.26
CA SER A 31 -9.23 63.85 -9.57
C SER A 31 -7.78 64.20 -9.16
N THR A 32 -7.04 63.17 -8.79
CA THR A 32 -5.56 63.06 -8.89
C THR A 32 -5.25 61.67 -9.48
N PRO A 33 -4.26 61.50 -10.38
CA PRO A 33 -4.08 60.24 -11.10
C PRO A 33 -3.43 59.15 -10.22
N GLY A 34 -4.01 57.96 -10.24
CA GLY A 34 -3.53 56.75 -9.58
C GLY A 34 -4.07 55.51 -10.31
N PHE A 35 -3.34 54.40 -10.23
CA PHE A 35 -3.58 53.15 -10.99
C PHE A 35 -5.03 52.64 -10.88
N SER A 36 -5.66 52.28 -12.00
CA SER A 36 -7.03 51.77 -12.01
C SER A 36 -7.05 50.25 -11.87
N CYS A 37 -7.84 49.71 -10.92
CA CYS A 37 -7.96 48.27 -10.68
C CYS A 37 -8.52 47.55 -11.92
N PRO A 38 -7.82 46.53 -12.47
CA PRO A 38 -8.28 45.83 -13.67
C PRO A 38 -9.60 45.06 -13.48
N GLY A 39 -9.99 44.74 -12.23
CA GLY A 39 -11.23 44.02 -11.93
C GLY A 39 -12.49 44.90 -11.83
N CYS A 40 -12.37 46.20 -11.53
CA CYS A 40 -13.55 47.08 -11.36
C CYS A 40 -13.41 48.50 -11.95
N GLY A 41 -12.25 48.85 -12.51
CA GLY A 41 -11.95 50.19 -13.02
C GLY A 41 -11.78 51.28 -11.96
N GLY A 42 -11.97 50.99 -10.68
CA GLY A 42 -11.78 51.96 -9.59
C GLY A 42 -10.32 52.33 -9.40
N ASN A 43 -10.02 53.62 -9.22
CA ASN A 43 -8.65 54.07 -8.90
C ASN A 43 -8.24 53.57 -7.51
N VAL A 44 -7.06 52.96 -7.47
CA VAL A 44 -6.41 52.42 -6.29
C VAL A 44 -5.39 53.46 -5.80
N PRO A 45 -5.37 53.82 -4.50
CA PRO A 45 -4.29 54.60 -3.92
C PRO A 45 -2.96 53.83 -4.00
N GLU A 46 -1.89 54.52 -4.39
CA GLU A 46 -0.55 53.95 -4.52
C GLU A 46 -0.10 53.29 -3.20
N GLY A 47 0.40 52.05 -3.26
CA GLY A 47 0.76 51.23 -2.10
C GLY A 47 -0.37 50.36 -1.50
N SER A 48 -1.62 50.44 -1.99
CA SER A 48 -2.70 49.57 -1.49
C SER A 48 -2.54 48.13 -1.98
N ILE A 49 -2.47 47.16 -1.05
CA ILE A 49 -2.34 45.72 -1.36
C ILE A 49 -3.60 45.16 -2.04
N ASN A 50 -4.78 45.58 -1.57
CA ASN A 50 -6.08 45.22 -2.13
C ASN A 50 -6.83 46.47 -2.61
N CYS A 51 -7.63 46.34 -3.66
CA CYS A 51 -8.50 47.41 -4.15
C CYS A 51 -9.62 47.69 -3.15
N THR A 52 -9.63 48.87 -2.56
CA THR A 52 -10.66 49.32 -1.58
C THR A 52 -12.08 49.39 -2.14
N ASN A 53 -12.26 49.22 -3.46
CA ASN A 53 -13.55 49.32 -4.15
C ASN A 53 -14.15 47.95 -4.55
N CYS A 54 -13.34 46.88 -4.62
CA CYS A 54 -13.83 45.53 -4.97
C CYS A 54 -13.10 44.36 -4.25
N GLY A 55 -12.20 44.63 -3.32
CA GLY A 55 -11.49 43.63 -2.51
C GLY A 55 -10.35 42.89 -3.22
N ARG A 56 -10.25 42.92 -4.56
CA ARG A 56 -9.23 42.16 -5.30
C ARG A 56 -7.78 42.64 -5.02
N PRO A 57 -6.79 41.73 -4.92
CA PRO A 57 -5.38 42.09 -4.82
C PRO A 57 -4.89 42.93 -6.00
N VAL A 58 -3.91 43.77 -5.76
CA VAL A 58 -3.31 44.70 -6.73
C VAL A 58 -1.85 44.27 -6.97
N PRO A 59 -1.45 43.95 -8.21
CA PRO A 59 -0.08 43.49 -8.48
C PRO A 59 0.96 44.55 -8.15
N GLN A 60 1.92 44.23 -7.29
CA GLN A 60 3.05 45.11 -7.01
C GLN A 60 4.19 44.82 -8.01
N THR A 61 4.53 45.81 -8.82
CA THR A 61 5.68 45.74 -9.73
C THR A 61 6.99 45.99 -8.99
N VAL A 62 7.72 44.93 -8.64
CA VAL A 62 9.14 45.02 -8.28
C VAL A 62 9.99 45.17 -9.55
N PRO A 63 11.03 46.05 -9.58
CA PRO A 63 11.85 46.25 -10.76
C PRO A 63 12.71 45.02 -11.12
N SER A 64 12.88 44.76 -12.42
CA SER A 64 13.66 43.66 -12.95
C SER A 64 15.15 43.77 -12.60
N MET A 65 15.69 42.78 -11.87
CA MET A 65 17.12 42.47 -11.91
C MET A 65 17.40 41.53 -13.10
N GLN A 66 18.44 41.83 -13.87
CA GLN A 66 18.97 40.91 -14.88
C GLN A 66 19.69 39.76 -14.17
N THR A 67 18.99 38.64 -13.96
CA THR A 67 19.58 37.42 -13.39
C THR A 67 20.53 36.79 -14.40
N GLN A 68 21.82 36.69 -14.04
CA GLN A 68 22.78 35.85 -14.76
C GLN A 68 22.28 34.39 -14.68
N SER A 69 22.19 33.67 -15.79
CA SER A 69 21.78 32.27 -15.79
C SER A 69 22.99 31.34 -15.65
N ILE A 70 22.82 30.24 -14.92
CA ILE A 70 23.81 29.17 -14.79
C ILE A 70 23.37 27.94 -15.59
N ALA A 71 24.26 27.43 -16.44
CA ALA A 71 24.01 26.18 -17.16
C ALA A 71 24.17 24.98 -16.23
N CYS A 72 23.20 24.06 -16.22
CA CYS A 72 23.28 22.82 -15.48
C CYS A 72 24.41 21.93 -16.05
N PRO A 73 25.39 21.49 -15.25
CA PRO A 73 26.51 20.69 -15.76
C PRO A 73 26.11 19.27 -16.21
N SER A 74 24.89 18.82 -15.91
CA SER A 74 24.39 17.49 -16.32
C SER A 74 23.57 17.50 -17.63
N CYS A 75 22.88 18.60 -17.97
CA CYS A 75 22.00 18.65 -19.15
C CYS A 75 22.15 19.92 -20.02
N GLY A 76 22.94 20.91 -19.60
CA GLY A 76 23.15 22.18 -20.32
C GLY A 76 22.05 23.23 -20.16
N ALA A 77 20.89 22.89 -19.58
CA ALA A 77 19.79 23.83 -19.40
C ALA A 77 20.17 25.05 -18.53
N PHE A 78 19.69 26.24 -18.89
CA PHE A 78 19.93 27.47 -18.13
C PHE A 78 18.95 27.61 -16.97
N ASN A 79 19.47 27.77 -15.76
CA ASN A 79 18.73 27.90 -14.50
C ASN A 79 19.08 29.22 -13.79
N TYR A 80 18.31 29.61 -12.78
CA TYR A 80 18.67 30.74 -11.93
C TYR A 80 19.82 30.37 -10.95
N PRO A 81 20.67 31.32 -10.52
CA PRO A 81 21.85 31.03 -9.69
C PRO A 81 21.57 30.40 -8.32
N ASP A 82 20.32 30.50 -7.87
CA ASP A 82 19.78 30.13 -6.56
C ASP A 82 18.89 28.88 -6.61
N THR A 83 18.68 28.26 -7.78
CA THR A 83 17.98 26.97 -7.84
C THR A 83 18.85 25.86 -7.26
N PHE A 84 18.43 25.20 -6.19
CA PHE A 84 19.12 24.04 -5.62
C PHE A 84 19.16 22.82 -6.55
N TYR A 85 18.19 22.73 -7.47
CA TYR A 85 18.05 21.66 -8.46
C TYR A 85 17.79 22.26 -9.84
N CYS A 86 18.17 21.55 -10.89
CA CYS A 86 17.88 21.98 -12.25
C CYS A 86 16.39 21.81 -12.56
N MET A 87 15.72 22.90 -12.93
CA MET A 87 14.29 22.93 -13.27
C MET A 87 13.93 22.08 -14.50
N SER A 88 14.94 21.64 -15.28
CA SER A 88 14.77 20.86 -16.50
C SER A 88 15.18 19.39 -16.38
N CYS A 89 15.86 18.97 -15.30
CA CYS A 89 16.30 17.57 -15.15
C CYS A 89 16.40 17.07 -13.70
N GLY A 90 15.92 17.83 -12.71
CA GLY A 90 15.87 17.45 -11.29
C GLY A 90 17.21 17.31 -10.56
N ARG A 91 18.34 17.29 -11.27
CA ARG A 91 19.67 17.08 -10.65
C ARG A 91 20.12 18.29 -9.84
N PRO A 92 20.81 18.09 -8.69
CA PRO A 92 21.28 19.19 -7.85
C PRO A 92 22.28 20.07 -8.60
N MET A 93 22.13 21.38 -8.43
CA MET A 93 23.01 22.39 -9.01
C MET A 93 24.24 22.61 -8.11
N PRO A 94 25.43 22.91 -8.67
CA PRO A 94 26.61 23.21 -7.87
C PRO A 94 26.37 24.43 -6.98
N THR A 95 26.75 24.35 -5.71
CA THR A 95 26.64 25.46 -4.78
C THR A 95 27.54 26.63 -5.17
N ALA A 96 27.21 27.85 -4.73
CA ALA A 96 28.02 29.05 -4.99
C ALA A 96 29.50 28.89 -4.57
N ALA A 97 29.78 28.06 -3.55
CA ALA A 97 31.13 27.74 -3.09
C ALA A 97 31.91 26.80 -4.04
N GLU A 98 31.22 25.92 -4.77
CA GLU A 98 31.81 25.01 -5.75
C GLU A 98 32.11 25.73 -7.07
N ILE A 99 31.24 26.66 -7.46
CA ILE A 99 31.41 27.51 -8.65
C ILE A 99 32.71 28.34 -8.55
N GLN A 100 33.01 28.92 -7.38
CA GLN A 100 34.26 29.65 -7.16
C GLN A 100 35.52 28.75 -7.26
N LYS A 101 35.45 27.47 -6.86
CA LYS A 101 36.58 26.54 -7.00
C LYS A 101 36.85 26.14 -8.45
N GLN A 102 35.80 26.04 -9.28
CA GLN A 102 35.95 25.67 -10.70
C GLN A 102 36.50 26.81 -11.56
N GLN A 103 36.16 28.08 -11.26
CA GLN A 103 36.61 29.24 -12.04
C GLN A 103 38.10 29.60 -11.88
N ILE A 104 38.81 29.02 -10.90
CA ILE A 104 40.24 29.30 -10.66
C ILE A 104 41.18 28.39 -11.48
N ASN A 105 40.69 27.25 -11.98
CA ASN A 105 41.53 26.18 -12.56
C ASN A 105 41.45 26.02 -14.09
N THR A 106 41.16 27.08 -14.84
CA THR A 106 41.14 27.04 -16.33
C THR A 106 42.03 28.08 -17.00
N ALA A 107 43.34 27.93 -16.83
CA ALA A 107 44.33 28.63 -17.65
C ALA A 107 45.50 27.72 -18.10
N ARG A 108 45.69 27.63 -19.43
CA ARG A 108 46.89 27.15 -20.19
C ARG A 108 47.08 25.63 -20.40
N PRO A 109 47.80 25.21 -21.49
CA PRO A 109 47.13 24.42 -22.53
C PRO A 109 47.78 23.08 -22.99
N VAL A 110 46.99 22.35 -23.77
CA VAL A 110 47.19 21.16 -24.63
C VAL A 110 48.62 20.73 -25.04
N SER A 111 48.97 19.45 -24.82
CA SER A 111 49.77 18.65 -25.81
C SER A 111 49.65 17.10 -25.71
N LYS A 112 49.07 16.49 -26.75
CA LYS A 112 49.34 15.17 -27.41
C LYS A 112 49.88 13.92 -26.62
N SER A 113 48.99 12.92 -26.52
CA SER A 113 49.07 11.57 -27.16
C SER A 113 49.77 10.33 -26.53
N LYS A 114 49.05 9.19 -26.68
CA LYS A 114 49.45 7.75 -26.83
C LYS A 114 49.73 6.84 -25.62
N ARG A 115 48.99 5.70 -25.61
CA ARG A 115 49.32 4.30 -25.18
C ARG A 115 49.59 4.07 -23.68
N SER A 116 48.71 3.40 -22.94
CA SER A 116 48.48 1.92 -22.82
C SER A 116 49.56 1.14 -22.05
N LEU A 117 49.22 0.58 -20.88
CA LEU A 117 49.37 -0.87 -20.59
C LEU A 117 48.60 -1.32 -19.32
N ILE A 118 48.52 -2.64 -19.15
CA ILE A 118 47.78 -3.43 -18.13
C ILE A 118 48.73 -3.85 -16.99
N TYR A 119 48.22 -4.15 -15.79
CA TYR A 119 48.52 -5.33 -14.91
C TYR A 119 47.72 -5.18 -13.59
N SER A 120 46.79 -6.09 -13.27
CA SER A 120 46.98 -7.32 -12.46
C SER A 120 47.39 -7.06 -11.00
N GLY A 121 46.74 -7.59 -9.96
CA GLY A 121 45.70 -8.64 -9.94
C GLY A 121 45.94 -9.77 -8.92
N VAL A 122 46.64 -9.54 -7.81
CA VAL A 122 46.99 -10.60 -6.82
C VAL A 122 46.80 -10.19 -5.34
N ALA A 123 46.73 -8.90 -5.00
CA ALA A 123 46.90 -8.42 -3.61
C ALA A 123 45.65 -8.36 -2.71
N VAL A 124 44.53 -9.02 -3.06
CA VAL A 124 43.25 -8.92 -2.32
C VAL A 124 42.92 -10.18 -1.49
N VAL A 125 43.48 -11.35 -1.81
CA VAL A 125 42.98 -12.64 -1.30
C VAL A 125 43.59 -13.07 0.05
N LEU A 126 44.71 -12.48 0.49
CA LEU A 126 45.45 -12.94 1.67
C LEU A 126 45.26 -12.13 2.96
N ILE A 127 44.55 -11.01 2.93
CA ILE A 127 44.36 -10.13 4.12
C ILE A 127 42.98 -10.36 4.79
N ILE A 128 41.97 -10.79 4.03
CA ILE A 128 40.59 -10.95 4.50
C ILE A 128 40.38 -12.28 5.28
N ALA A 129 41.26 -13.26 5.09
CA ALA A 129 41.08 -14.62 5.64
C ALA A 129 41.68 -14.87 7.04
N LEU A 130 42.37 -13.90 7.66
CA LEU A 130 43.22 -14.16 8.84
C LEU A 130 42.73 -13.56 10.18
N ILE A 131 41.70 -12.70 10.20
CA ILE A 131 41.20 -12.09 11.44
C ILE A 131 39.66 -12.04 11.48
N VAL A 132 39.03 -13.22 11.35
CA VAL A 132 37.69 -13.48 11.89
C VAL A 132 37.80 -14.70 12.79
N GLY A 133 37.61 -14.51 14.10
CA GLY A 133 37.58 -15.61 15.05
C GLY A 133 37.88 -15.20 16.49
N LEU A 134 36.85 -14.78 17.24
CA LEU A 134 36.46 -15.29 18.58
C LEU A 134 35.54 -14.30 19.34
N TRP A 135 34.25 -14.66 19.37
CA TRP A 135 33.23 -14.52 20.43
C TRP A 135 33.02 -13.22 21.28
N LYS A 136 31.73 -12.90 21.48
CA LYS A 136 31.11 -11.94 22.45
C LYS A 136 31.24 -12.45 23.91
N PRO A 137 30.88 -11.71 25.01
CA PRO A 137 29.98 -10.53 25.10
C PRO A 137 30.36 -9.41 26.13
N GLY A 138 29.51 -8.38 26.27
CA GLY A 138 29.23 -7.75 27.57
C GLY A 138 29.48 -6.23 27.75
N TYR A 139 28.40 -5.53 28.15
CA TYR A 139 28.33 -4.34 29.03
C TYR A 139 29.12 -3.04 28.75
N ILE A 140 28.35 -1.94 28.69
CA ILE A 140 28.81 -0.55 28.81
C ILE A 140 28.31 0.01 30.16
N TRP A 141 29.22 0.44 31.03
CA TRP A 141 29.01 1.34 32.19
C TRP A 141 30.39 1.99 32.47
N GLN A 142 30.59 3.29 32.23
CA GLN A 142 30.29 4.49 33.06
C GLN A 142 31.51 4.93 33.93
N TRP A 143 31.64 6.24 34.21
CA TRP A 143 32.72 6.95 34.98
C TRP A 143 34.08 7.06 34.23
N ILE A 144 34.96 8.07 34.36
CA ILE A 144 35.35 9.10 35.37
C ILE A 144 35.78 10.37 34.57
N ASP A 145 35.56 11.65 34.90
CA ASP A 145 34.77 12.38 35.94
C ASP A 145 34.59 13.88 35.54
N ASN A 146 34.21 14.74 36.50
CA ASN A 146 34.10 16.21 36.47
C ASN A 146 35.47 16.95 36.45
N ASP A 147 35.44 18.26 36.13
CA ASP A 147 35.69 19.25 37.20
C ASP A 147 34.99 20.61 36.99
N LYS A 148 34.67 21.29 38.10
CA LYS A 148 33.83 22.51 38.17
C LYS A 148 34.66 23.79 38.13
N ILE A 149 34.08 24.88 37.59
CA ILE A 149 34.28 26.23 38.16
C ILE A 149 32.91 26.94 38.34
N ILE A 150 32.79 27.66 39.46
CA ILE A 150 31.58 28.22 40.06
C ILE A 150 31.37 29.69 39.65
N GLY A 151 30.12 30.12 39.51
CA GLY A 151 29.73 31.54 39.46
C GLY A 151 28.23 31.70 39.71
N ALA A 152 27.84 32.08 40.93
CA ALA A 152 26.46 32.00 41.41
C ALA A 152 25.69 33.33 41.37
N GLU A 153 24.35 33.21 41.27
CA GLU A 153 23.33 34.09 41.90
C GLU A 153 23.29 35.61 41.54
N LYS A 154 22.21 36.08 40.88
CA LYS A 154 21.01 36.63 41.58
C LYS A 154 19.91 37.27 40.70
N ASP A 155 18.70 36.76 40.91
CA ASP A 155 17.45 37.49 41.24
C ASP A 155 16.65 38.41 40.28
N ASN A 156 15.32 38.26 40.42
CA ASN A 156 14.24 39.26 40.29
C ASN A 156 13.81 39.79 38.91
N GLY A 157 13.03 38.95 38.22
CA GLY A 157 11.61 39.13 37.87
C GLY A 157 10.93 40.52 37.85
N LYS A 158 9.96 40.65 36.92
CA LYS A 158 8.86 41.64 37.00
C LYS A 158 7.60 41.16 36.28
N ASN A 159 6.53 40.98 37.04
CA ASN A 159 5.16 40.74 36.56
C ASN A 159 4.55 42.00 35.93
N ASN A 160 3.67 41.83 34.94
CA ASN A 160 2.26 42.27 34.94
C ASN A 160 1.60 41.91 33.57
N LYS A 161 0.52 41.11 33.47
CA LYS A 161 -0.86 41.25 34.01
C LYS A 161 -1.76 42.08 33.08
N GLY A 162 -2.75 41.44 32.43
CA GLY A 162 -3.70 42.15 31.56
C GLY A 162 -4.67 41.32 30.70
N THR A 163 -5.48 40.47 31.32
CA THR A 163 -6.90 40.15 30.97
C THR A 163 -7.45 40.47 29.58
N ASN A 164 -7.92 39.43 28.87
CA ASN A 164 -9.31 39.21 28.37
C ASN A 164 -9.25 37.96 27.46
N GLY A 165 -10.21 37.03 27.44
CA GLY A 165 -11.61 37.11 27.85
C GLY A 165 -12.49 36.76 26.64
N SER A 166 -12.58 35.48 26.32
CA SER A 166 -13.49 34.92 25.31
C SER A 166 -13.83 33.49 25.71
N GLU A 167 -15.04 33.28 26.23
CA GLU A 167 -15.60 31.95 26.39
C GLU A 167 -15.89 31.37 25.01
N THR A 168 -15.18 30.32 24.61
CA THR A 168 -15.62 29.43 23.54
C THR A 168 -16.21 28.19 24.19
N SER A 169 -17.52 28.00 23.99
CA SER A 169 -18.23 26.78 24.35
C SER A 169 -17.58 25.55 23.71
N PRO A 170 -17.34 24.46 24.47
CA PRO A 170 -16.90 23.20 23.89
C PRO A 170 -18.10 22.46 23.30
N GLU A 171 -18.42 22.72 22.04
CA GLU A 171 -19.36 21.91 21.26
C GLU A 171 -18.66 21.26 20.04
N SER A 172 -19.12 20.05 19.69
CA SER A 172 -18.65 19.17 18.61
C SER A 172 -17.17 18.72 18.64
N ASN A 173 -16.85 17.84 19.59
CA ASN A 173 -15.74 16.87 19.46
C ASN A 173 -16.25 15.40 19.47
N GLU A 174 -17.57 15.19 19.41
CA GLU A 174 -18.19 13.89 19.71
C GLU A 174 -18.21 12.88 18.54
N ASP A 175 -18.06 13.34 17.29
CA ASP A 175 -18.46 12.53 16.12
C ASP A 175 -17.30 11.75 15.45
N ILE A 176 -16.55 11.03 16.29
CA ILE A 176 -15.62 9.96 15.87
C ILE A 176 -15.92 8.66 16.66
N SER A 177 -17.19 8.26 16.83
CA SER A 177 -17.56 6.94 17.38
C SER A 177 -17.35 5.78 16.39
N VAL A 178 -16.19 5.78 15.74
CA VAL A 178 -15.94 5.09 14.47
C VAL A 178 -15.53 3.63 14.71
N LEU A 179 -16.45 2.76 15.15
CA LEU A 179 -16.35 1.29 14.98
C LEU A 179 -17.64 0.48 15.01
N SER A 180 -18.77 0.98 15.51
CA SER A 180 -19.98 0.15 15.52
C SER A 180 -20.38 -0.26 14.09
N GLU A 181 -20.87 -1.48 13.94
CA GLU A 181 -21.45 -1.94 12.67
C GLU A 181 -22.59 -1.00 12.25
N GLU A 182 -23.32 -0.46 13.22
CA GLU A 182 -24.34 0.58 13.05
C GLU A 182 -23.77 1.85 12.41
N TRP A 183 -22.64 2.40 12.90
CA TRP A 183 -21.99 3.56 12.28
C TRP A 183 -21.50 3.25 10.87
N MET A 184 -20.93 2.06 10.66
CA MET A 184 -20.49 1.62 9.32
C MET A 184 -21.65 1.52 8.34
N ALA A 185 -22.77 0.94 8.76
CA ALA A 185 -23.98 0.82 7.95
C ALA A 185 -24.59 2.19 7.65
N ASP A 186 -24.75 3.05 8.66
CA ASP A 186 -25.29 4.41 8.52
C ASP A 186 -24.41 5.25 7.59
N TYR A 187 -23.10 5.33 7.85
CA TYR A 187 -22.14 6.11 7.05
C TYR A 187 -21.99 5.65 5.59
N LEU A 188 -22.08 4.33 5.34
CA LEU A 188 -22.08 3.80 3.97
C LEU A 188 -23.43 3.96 3.27
N SER A 189 -24.54 4.03 4.01
CA SER A 189 -25.89 4.28 3.46
C SER A 189 -26.19 5.77 3.22
N SER A 190 -25.52 6.67 3.95
CA SER A 190 -25.65 8.11 3.76
C SER A 190 -25.07 8.55 2.42
N ASP A 191 -25.80 9.40 1.69
CA ASP A 191 -25.27 10.14 0.55
C ASP A 191 -24.07 10.99 1.01
N PRO A 192 -22.85 10.76 0.47
CA PRO A 192 -21.66 11.50 0.90
C PRO A 192 -21.69 12.97 0.48
N GLY A 193 -22.62 13.38 -0.41
CA GLY A 193 -22.70 14.73 -0.95
C GLY A 193 -21.62 14.98 -2.00
N THR A 194 -21.89 14.63 -3.25
CA THR A 194 -20.95 14.87 -4.35
C THR A 194 -20.84 16.36 -4.67
N ASN A 195 -19.64 16.93 -4.51
CA ASN A 195 -19.37 18.33 -4.85
C ASN A 195 -18.01 18.49 -5.55
N PRO A 196 -17.71 17.72 -6.62
CA PRO A 196 -16.42 17.76 -7.29
C PRO A 196 -15.99 19.19 -7.63
N ALA A 197 -14.71 19.50 -7.43
CA ALA A 197 -14.16 20.80 -7.82
C ALA A 197 -14.44 21.02 -9.33
N PRO A 198 -14.90 22.22 -9.76
CA PRO A 198 -15.25 22.48 -11.15
C PRO A 198 -14.16 21.99 -12.11
N MET A 199 -14.57 21.27 -13.16
CA MET A 199 -13.64 20.75 -14.16
C MET A 199 -12.80 21.92 -14.71
N PRO A 200 -11.45 21.87 -14.64
CA PRO A 200 -10.64 22.93 -15.21
C PRO A 200 -10.90 23.03 -16.72
N VAL A 201 -11.06 24.24 -17.25
CA VAL A 201 -11.26 24.49 -18.69
C VAL A 201 -10.38 25.66 -19.14
N SER A 202 -9.92 25.60 -20.39
CA SER A 202 -9.03 26.62 -20.97
C SER A 202 -9.75 27.89 -21.43
N GLY A 203 -11.04 27.80 -21.74
CA GLY A 203 -11.85 28.93 -22.24
C GLY A 203 -11.55 29.33 -23.69
N THR A 204 -10.87 28.46 -24.45
CA THR A 204 -10.51 28.71 -25.86
C THR A 204 -11.67 28.47 -26.80
N LYS A 205 -11.75 29.25 -27.88
CA LYS A 205 -12.89 29.16 -28.81
C LYS A 205 -12.70 28.08 -29.87
N ALA A 206 -13.81 27.49 -30.31
CA ALA A 206 -13.83 26.72 -31.54
C ALA A 206 -13.35 27.57 -32.73
N PHE A 207 -12.51 27.00 -33.59
CA PHE A 207 -11.94 27.71 -34.74
C PHE A 207 -11.89 26.83 -35.99
N LYS A 208 -11.85 27.48 -37.16
CA LYS A 208 -11.56 26.86 -38.47
C LYS A 208 -10.81 27.87 -39.34
N VAL A 209 -9.60 27.52 -39.77
CA VAL A 209 -8.67 28.40 -40.50
C VAL A 209 -8.04 27.68 -41.68
N THR A 210 -7.68 28.42 -42.73
CA THR A 210 -7.00 27.91 -43.94
C THR A 210 -5.67 28.64 -44.07
N PRO A 211 -4.60 28.17 -43.39
CA PRO A 211 -3.33 28.90 -43.28
C PRO A 211 -2.51 28.92 -44.57
N ALA A 212 -2.76 28.00 -45.50
CA ALA A 212 -2.19 28.00 -46.86
C ALA A 212 -3.20 27.39 -47.86
N ASP A 213 -2.99 27.57 -49.17
CA ASP A 213 -3.86 26.93 -50.18
C ASP A 213 -3.78 25.40 -50.08
N GLY A 214 -4.94 24.75 -50.10
CA GLY A 214 -5.06 23.29 -49.99
C GLY A 214 -4.93 22.70 -48.58
N ILE A 215 -4.89 23.49 -47.50
CA ILE A 215 -4.91 22.97 -46.12
C ILE A 215 -5.86 23.75 -45.21
N THR A 216 -6.67 23.04 -44.43
CA THR A 216 -7.58 23.62 -43.43
C THR A 216 -7.36 22.95 -42.07
N ILE A 217 -7.34 23.76 -41.00
CA ILE A 217 -7.15 23.32 -39.61
C ILE A 217 -8.35 23.77 -38.78
N SER A 218 -8.89 22.91 -37.91
CA SER A 218 -10.01 23.26 -37.04
C SER A 218 -10.05 22.48 -35.73
N ALA A 219 -10.63 23.09 -34.70
CA ALA A 219 -10.83 22.45 -33.39
C ALA A 219 -12.12 22.95 -32.70
N PRO A 220 -12.72 22.16 -31.79
CA PRO A 220 -13.87 22.58 -30.98
C PRO A 220 -13.47 23.57 -29.87
N GLU A 221 -14.46 24.03 -29.10
CA GLU A 221 -14.25 24.89 -27.92
C GLU A 221 -13.48 24.13 -26.83
N ASN A 222 -12.61 24.83 -26.10
CA ASN A 222 -11.68 24.31 -25.10
C ASN A 222 -10.58 23.34 -25.60
N ALA A 223 -10.45 23.11 -26.91
CA ALA A 223 -9.47 22.17 -27.46
C ALA A 223 -8.01 22.58 -27.29
N LEU A 224 -7.76 23.89 -27.16
CA LEU A 224 -6.41 24.46 -26.97
C LEU A 224 -6.23 24.93 -25.53
N ASP A 225 -4.98 25.03 -25.07
CA ASP A 225 -4.59 25.62 -23.77
C ASP A 225 -4.84 27.14 -23.72
N LYS A 226 -4.70 27.81 -24.87
CA LYS A 226 -4.97 29.23 -25.10
C LYS A 226 -5.34 29.46 -26.56
N ASP A 227 -5.94 30.60 -26.90
CA ASP A 227 -6.17 30.96 -28.31
C ASP A 227 -4.80 31.06 -29.03
N ARG A 228 -4.64 30.36 -30.16
CA ARG A 228 -3.38 30.24 -30.93
C ARG A 228 -3.57 30.62 -32.39
N GLU A 229 -2.49 31.11 -33.00
CA GLU A 229 -2.38 31.28 -34.45
C GLU A 229 -1.71 30.04 -35.06
N PHE A 230 -2.20 29.61 -36.23
CA PHE A 230 -1.65 28.48 -36.98
C PHE A 230 -1.09 28.95 -38.31
N THR A 231 0.07 28.43 -38.67
CA THR A 231 0.72 28.62 -39.97
C THR A 231 0.96 27.29 -40.66
N ALA A 232 1.03 27.29 -41.99
CA ALA A 232 1.37 26.12 -42.78
C ALA A 232 2.23 26.48 -43.99
N GLU A 233 3.20 25.63 -44.31
CA GLU A 233 4.08 25.75 -45.47
C GLU A 233 4.04 24.46 -46.28
N LYS A 234 3.74 24.52 -47.59
CA LYS A 234 3.76 23.33 -48.46
C LYS A 234 5.21 22.85 -48.60
N ILE A 235 5.47 21.56 -48.37
CA ILE A 235 6.82 21.00 -48.58
C ILE A 235 7.16 21.00 -50.08
N ASN A 236 8.40 21.35 -50.39
CA ASN A 236 8.91 21.33 -51.77
C ASN A 236 9.51 19.96 -52.14
N GLU A 237 9.77 19.75 -53.42
CA GLU A 237 10.23 18.46 -53.95
C GLU A 237 11.62 18.09 -53.46
N ASP A 238 12.54 19.05 -53.29
CA ASP A 238 13.85 18.80 -52.70
C ASP A 238 13.72 18.31 -51.24
N LYS A 239 12.74 18.83 -50.48
CA LYS A 239 12.46 18.34 -49.13
C LYS A 239 11.87 16.93 -49.11
N ILE A 240 11.14 16.54 -50.16
CA ILE A 240 10.70 15.16 -50.35
C ILE A 240 11.92 14.24 -50.56
N MET A 241 12.92 14.67 -51.35
CA MET A 241 14.17 13.93 -51.53
C MET A 241 14.97 13.79 -50.22
N ASP A 242 15.14 14.87 -49.44
CA ASP A 242 15.76 14.80 -48.10
C ASP A 242 15.08 13.74 -47.20
N ILE A 243 13.73 13.67 -47.24
CA ILE A 243 12.94 12.72 -46.45
C ILE A 243 13.17 11.30 -46.97
N THR A 244 13.09 11.08 -48.29
CA THR A 244 13.36 9.77 -48.92
C THR A 244 14.77 9.26 -48.59
N GLU A 245 15.79 10.13 -48.59
CA GLU A 245 17.15 9.77 -48.18
C GLU A 245 17.25 9.44 -46.68
N LYS A 246 16.69 10.28 -45.80
CA LYS A 246 16.71 10.07 -44.33
C LYS A 246 15.97 8.80 -43.89
N TYR A 247 14.93 8.41 -44.62
CA TYR A 247 14.08 7.26 -44.35
C TYR A 247 14.18 6.21 -45.45
N VAL A 248 15.39 5.98 -45.98
CA VAL A 248 15.70 5.00 -47.05
C VAL A 248 15.12 3.60 -46.82
N ASN A 249 15.03 3.12 -45.58
CA ASN A 249 14.51 1.79 -45.25
C ASN A 249 12.99 1.75 -45.03
N ALA A 250 12.28 2.89 -45.12
CA ALA A 250 10.84 2.95 -44.89
C ALA A 250 10.06 2.56 -46.14
N ASP A 251 9.01 1.74 -45.95
CA ASP A 251 8.16 1.25 -47.05
C ASP A 251 7.00 2.19 -47.41
N TRP A 252 7.14 3.49 -47.10
CA TRP A 252 6.22 4.54 -47.53
C TRP A 252 6.94 5.58 -48.39
N PHE A 253 6.22 6.19 -49.33
CA PHE A 253 6.75 7.26 -50.19
C PHE A 253 5.87 8.52 -50.11
N VAL A 254 6.51 9.69 -50.01
CA VAL A 254 5.83 10.99 -49.84
C VAL A 254 5.39 11.55 -51.19
N LEU A 255 4.08 11.70 -51.35
CA LEU A 255 3.46 12.29 -52.54
C LEU A 255 3.33 13.82 -52.44
N GLY A 256 3.27 14.36 -51.22
CA GLY A 256 3.19 15.79 -50.91
C GLY A 256 2.90 16.02 -49.42
N GLY A 257 2.81 17.27 -48.98
CA GLY A 257 2.50 17.57 -47.56
C GLY A 257 2.66 19.03 -47.17
N TYR A 258 2.46 19.31 -45.88
CA TYR A 258 2.62 20.63 -45.27
C TYR A 258 3.40 20.52 -43.96
N LYS A 259 4.30 21.47 -43.68
CA LYS A 259 4.75 21.77 -42.33
C LYS A 259 3.69 22.61 -41.65
N ILE A 260 3.25 22.23 -40.45
CA ILE A 260 2.24 22.93 -39.64
C ILE A 260 2.88 23.40 -38.33
N ASP A 261 2.63 24.66 -37.97
CA ASP A 261 3.09 25.27 -36.72
C ASP A 261 1.96 26.06 -36.05
N GLY A 262 1.57 25.62 -34.85
CA GLY A 262 0.59 26.25 -33.93
C GLY A 262 1.22 26.97 -32.73
N GLY A 263 2.52 27.30 -32.82
CA GLY A 263 3.26 28.05 -31.80
C GLY A 263 3.51 27.28 -30.51
N ILE A 264 3.75 25.97 -30.59
CA ILE A 264 4.14 25.12 -29.46
C ILE A 264 5.61 24.67 -29.57
N GLY A 265 6.21 24.27 -28.45
CA GLY A 265 7.49 23.56 -28.42
C GLY A 265 7.45 22.22 -29.17
N SER A 266 8.62 21.70 -29.56
CA SER A 266 8.74 20.37 -30.21
C SER A 266 8.34 19.20 -29.31
N ASP A 267 8.35 19.44 -28.00
CA ASP A 267 8.03 18.57 -26.88
C ASP A 267 6.64 18.85 -26.27
N GLU A 268 6.01 19.95 -26.64
CA GLU A 268 4.67 20.31 -26.17
C GLU A 268 3.57 19.52 -26.92
N ARG A 269 2.39 19.44 -26.30
CA ARG A 269 1.15 18.88 -26.88
C ARG A 269 0.01 19.86 -26.63
N MET A 270 -0.92 19.96 -27.59
CA MET A 270 -2.22 20.60 -27.38
C MET A 270 -3.07 19.69 -26.47
N PRO A 271 -3.93 20.26 -25.60
CA PRO A 271 -4.75 19.47 -24.66
C PRO A 271 -5.68 18.46 -25.36
N GLU A 272 -6.27 18.85 -26.49
CA GLU A 272 -7.15 18.01 -27.31
C GLU A 272 -6.63 17.92 -28.76
N LEU A 273 -7.24 17.04 -29.56
CA LEU A 273 -6.90 16.88 -30.97
C LEU A 273 -7.47 18.00 -31.85
N ILE A 274 -6.68 18.45 -32.81
CA ILE A 274 -7.07 19.33 -33.91
C ILE A 274 -7.24 18.53 -35.21
N ASN A 275 -8.23 18.89 -36.02
CA ASN A 275 -8.44 18.32 -37.34
C ASN A 275 -7.59 19.04 -38.39
N VAL A 276 -7.01 18.27 -39.31
CA VAL A 276 -6.25 18.75 -40.47
C VAL A 276 -6.83 18.12 -41.73
N ASP A 277 -7.35 18.96 -42.62
CA ASP A 277 -7.87 18.59 -43.94
C ASP A 277 -6.88 19.06 -45.02
N MET A 278 -6.32 18.14 -45.80
CA MET A 278 -5.43 18.42 -46.94
C MET A 278 -6.10 18.09 -48.27
N ASP A 279 -6.09 19.02 -49.23
CA ASP A 279 -6.58 18.78 -50.59
C ASP A 279 -5.46 18.20 -51.46
N LEU A 280 -5.54 16.89 -51.72
CA LEU A 280 -4.61 16.11 -52.53
C LEU A 280 -4.48 16.68 -53.95
N SER A 281 -5.56 17.24 -54.52
CA SER A 281 -5.51 17.87 -55.84
C SER A 281 -4.66 19.15 -55.83
N LYS A 282 -4.74 19.94 -54.75
CA LYS A 282 -3.90 21.13 -54.54
C LYS A 282 -2.44 20.80 -54.20
N LEU A 283 -2.20 19.65 -53.57
CA LEU A 283 -0.86 19.10 -53.42
C LEU A 283 -0.25 18.69 -54.77
N GLY A 284 -1.06 18.41 -55.79
CA GLY A 284 -0.62 17.93 -57.11
C GLY A 284 -0.60 16.40 -57.20
N ILE A 285 -1.36 15.72 -56.33
CA ILE A 285 -1.40 14.26 -56.22
C ILE A 285 -2.50 13.72 -57.14
N ASP A 286 -2.11 12.80 -58.02
CA ASP A 286 -2.99 12.20 -59.02
C ASP A 286 -4.12 11.35 -58.38
N GLU A 287 -5.29 11.35 -59.02
CA GLU A 287 -6.51 10.68 -58.51
C GLU A 287 -6.31 9.17 -58.30
N VAL A 288 -5.44 8.53 -59.07
CA VAL A 288 -5.10 7.09 -58.90
C VAL A 288 -4.54 6.75 -57.51
N PHE A 289 -3.92 7.72 -56.83
CA PHE A 289 -3.33 7.49 -55.51
C PHE A 289 -4.31 7.75 -54.36
N TRP A 290 -5.41 8.46 -54.59
CA TRP A 290 -6.28 8.91 -53.49
C TRP A 290 -6.84 7.74 -52.68
N GLU A 291 -7.25 6.64 -53.32
CA GLU A 291 -7.73 5.45 -52.60
C GLU A 291 -6.63 4.72 -51.80
N PHE A 292 -5.35 5.00 -52.04
CA PHE A 292 -4.18 4.39 -51.38
C PHE A 292 -3.41 5.35 -50.47
N THR A 293 -3.88 6.59 -50.31
CA THR A 293 -3.17 7.63 -49.56
C THR A 293 -3.47 7.57 -48.06
N TYR A 294 -2.42 7.69 -47.24
CA TYR A 294 -2.47 7.82 -45.79
C TYR A 294 -1.84 9.15 -45.36
N ALA A 295 -2.18 9.63 -44.16
CA ALA A 295 -1.48 10.75 -43.53
C ALA A 295 -0.33 10.22 -42.65
N LEU A 296 0.88 10.75 -42.87
CA LEU A 296 2.07 10.45 -42.08
C LEU A 296 2.57 11.72 -41.38
N ARG A 297 2.79 11.64 -40.07
CA ARG A 297 3.46 12.69 -39.30
C ARG A 297 4.97 12.45 -39.30
N ILE A 298 5.74 13.52 -39.48
CA ILE A 298 7.15 13.58 -39.11
C ILE A 298 7.32 14.71 -38.08
N GLY A 299 7.80 14.35 -36.88
CA GLY A 299 8.08 15.30 -35.80
C GLY A 299 9.40 16.06 -35.98
N ASP A 300 9.58 17.15 -35.25
CA ASP A 300 10.82 17.95 -35.26
C ASP A 300 12.03 17.18 -34.70
N ASP A 301 11.78 16.22 -33.79
CA ASP A 301 12.74 15.21 -33.30
C ASP A 301 13.10 14.15 -34.37
N GLY A 302 12.33 14.08 -35.47
CA GLY A 302 12.45 13.07 -36.49
C GLY A 302 11.67 11.78 -36.22
N SER A 303 10.85 11.74 -35.16
CA SER A 303 9.83 10.69 -34.96
C SER A 303 8.91 10.62 -36.16
N VAL A 304 8.41 9.42 -36.45
CA VAL A 304 7.49 9.15 -37.56
C VAL A 304 6.34 8.33 -37.02
N SER A 305 5.11 8.74 -37.31
CA SER A 305 3.90 7.99 -36.96
C SER A 305 2.84 8.17 -38.04
N PHE A 306 2.10 7.12 -38.35
CA PHE A 306 0.89 7.27 -39.16
C PHE A 306 -0.22 7.93 -38.33
N LEU A 307 -1.07 8.68 -39.02
CA LEU A 307 -2.21 9.37 -38.41
C LEU A 307 -3.51 8.73 -38.92
N PRO A 308 -4.50 8.49 -38.03
CA PRO A 308 -5.81 8.00 -38.40
C PRO A 308 -6.40 8.91 -39.46
N SER A 309 -6.53 8.36 -40.67
CA SER A 309 -6.78 9.15 -41.87
C SER A 309 -7.90 8.59 -42.72
N ASN A 310 -8.65 9.50 -43.33
CA ASN A 310 -9.73 9.19 -44.25
C ASN A 310 -9.62 10.04 -45.51
N VAL A 311 -9.92 9.46 -46.67
CA VAL A 311 -9.92 10.16 -47.97
C VAL A 311 -11.33 10.20 -48.51
N ASN A 312 -11.84 11.41 -48.74
CA ASN A 312 -13.16 11.66 -49.32
C ASN A 312 -13.02 12.59 -50.52
N GLY A 313 -13.11 12.03 -51.73
CA GLY A 313 -12.73 12.73 -52.96
C GLY A 313 -11.25 13.13 -52.90
N SER A 314 -10.96 14.41 -53.11
CA SER A 314 -9.59 14.93 -53.01
C SER A 314 -9.15 15.30 -51.60
N VAL A 315 -10.00 15.17 -50.57
CA VAL A 315 -9.66 15.60 -49.20
C VAL A 315 -9.15 14.42 -48.37
N LEU A 316 -7.90 14.51 -47.92
CA LEU A 316 -7.29 13.67 -46.89
C LEU A 316 -7.45 14.37 -45.54
N SER A 317 -8.29 13.83 -44.67
CA SER A 317 -8.49 14.31 -43.29
C SER A 317 -7.73 13.45 -42.30
N CYS A 318 -7.06 14.07 -41.33
CA CYS A 318 -6.44 13.42 -40.17
C CYS A 318 -6.52 14.31 -38.92
N GLN A 319 -6.05 13.81 -37.78
CA GLN A 319 -5.97 14.55 -36.53
C GLN A 319 -4.53 14.60 -36.00
N THR A 320 -4.21 15.64 -35.23
CA THR A 320 -2.92 15.77 -34.50
C THR A 320 -3.11 16.60 -33.24
N ARG A 321 -2.10 16.63 -32.37
CA ARG A 321 -1.97 17.52 -31.20
C ARG A 321 -0.60 18.19 -31.10
N GLN A 322 0.21 18.11 -32.15
CA GLN A 322 1.59 18.61 -32.14
C GLN A 322 1.97 19.35 -33.42
N ASN A 323 2.95 20.26 -33.30
CA ASN A 323 3.72 20.76 -34.43
C ASN A 323 4.34 19.57 -35.20
N SER A 324 4.17 19.60 -36.52
CA SER A 324 4.33 18.42 -37.37
C SER A 324 4.58 18.81 -38.82
N ILE A 325 5.44 18.07 -39.52
CA ILE A 325 5.29 17.91 -40.96
C ILE A 325 4.24 16.80 -41.16
N ILE A 326 3.16 17.10 -41.87
CA ILE A 326 2.14 16.10 -42.24
C ILE A 326 2.22 15.87 -43.75
N CYS A 327 2.52 14.63 -44.11
CA CYS A 327 2.69 14.16 -45.47
C CYS A 327 1.49 13.31 -45.90
N ALA A 328 1.03 13.50 -47.13
CA ALA A 328 0.27 12.50 -47.87
C ALA A 328 1.25 11.46 -48.42
N VAL A 329 1.08 10.20 -48.03
CA VAL A 329 1.98 9.10 -48.42
C VAL A 329 1.20 7.93 -49.00
N ILE A 330 1.88 7.11 -49.81
CA ILE A 330 1.45 5.74 -50.14
C ILE A 330 2.37 4.75 -49.43
N ILE A 331 1.82 3.59 -49.08
CA ILE A 331 2.56 2.47 -48.49
C ILE A 331 2.79 1.41 -49.58
N GLY A 332 3.97 0.83 -49.60
CA GLY A 332 4.33 -0.27 -50.49
C GLY A 332 3.53 -1.54 -50.21
N LEU A 333 3.49 -2.42 -51.20
CA LEU A 333 3.00 -3.80 -51.05
C LEU A 333 4.16 -4.80 -51.12
N ALA A 334 5.38 -4.34 -50.85
CA ALA A 334 6.58 -5.12 -51.06
C ALA A 334 6.68 -6.24 -50.01
N ALA A 335 7.34 -7.33 -50.40
CA ALA A 335 7.39 -8.57 -49.66
C ALA A 335 8.24 -8.46 -48.38
N GLY A 336 7.63 -8.02 -47.27
CA GLY A 336 8.27 -8.00 -45.94
C GLY A 336 9.49 -7.07 -45.83
N THR A 337 9.65 -6.10 -46.72
CA THR A 337 10.92 -5.37 -46.88
C THR A 337 11.22 -4.39 -45.74
N THR A 338 12.09 -4.81 -44.82
CA THR A 338 12.89 -3.96 -43.90
C THR A 338 12.13 -3.00 -42.97
N VAL A 339 10.82 -3.21 -42.75
CA VAL A 339 9.99 -2.42 -41.81
C VAL A 339 10.58 -2.40 -40.39
N MET A 340 11.34 -3.44 -40.01
CA MET A 340 12.11 -3.54 -38.75
C MET A 340 12.84 -2.24 -38.37
N HIS A 341 13.49 -1.55 -39.32
CA HIS A 341 14.24 -0.32 -39.01
C HIS A 341 13.35 0.88 -38.63
N LEU A 342 12.06 0.84 -38.96
CA LEU A 342 11.06 1.79 -38.44
C LEU A 342 10.69 1.41 -37.01
N ILE A 343 10.36 0.13 -36.78
CA ILE A 343 9.94 -0.39 -35.48
C ILE A 343 11.06 -0.23 -34.44
N GLU A 344 12.31 -0.60 -34.73
CA GLU A 344 13.45 -0.45 -33.81
C GLU A 344 13.72 1.02 -33.42
N ARG A 345 13.45 1.98 -34.32
CA ARG A 345 13.55 3.43 -34.00
C ARG A 345 12.48 3.92 -33.03
N GLY A 346 11.43 3.13 -32.77
CA GLY A 346 10.37 3.43 -31.82
C GLY A 346 10.25 2.45 -30.65
N HIS A 347 10.85 1.24 -30.73
CA HIS A 347 10.55 0.11 -29.84
C HIS A 347 11.77 -0.56 -29.14
N GLU A 348 13.01 -0.11 -29.40
CA GLU A 348 14.29 -0.57 -28.81
C GLU A 348 14.45 -2.07 -28.42
N GLY A 349 15.25 -2.80 -29.18
CA GLY A 349 15.79 -4.11 -28.80
C GLY A 349 15.23 -5.31 -29.58
N LEU A 350 14.37 -5.10 -30.57
CA LEU A 350 13.89 -6.14 -31.46
C LEU A 350 15.04 -6.70 -32.32
N ASP A 351 15.99 -5.85 -32.73
CA ASP A 351 17.21 -6.27 -33.43
C ASP A 351 17.98 -7.34 -32.63
N LYS A 352 18.08 -7.21 -31.31
CA LYS A 352 18.76 -8.19 -30.43
C LYS A 352 17.97 -9.50 -30.31
N LEU A 353 16.64 -9.41 -30.32
CA LEU A 353 15.73 -10.55 -30.16
C LEU A 353 15.72 -11.47 -31.39
N TYR A 354 15.89 -10.88 -32.58
CA TYR A 354 15.91 -11.60 -33.85
C TYR A 354 17.30 -11.80 -34.46
N GLY A 355 18.28 -11.00 -34.04
CA GLY A 355 19.72 -11.13 -34.33
C GLY A 355 20.20 -10.28 -35.52
N ASP A 356 21.50 -9.94 -35.51
CA ASP A 356 22.23 -9.00 -36.40
C ASP A 356 22.04 -9.13 -37.92
N LYS A 357 21.27 -10.11 -38.42
CA LYS A 357 20.91 -10.24 -39.83
C LYS A 357 19.69 -9.42 -40.24
N GLY A 358 18.95 -8.89 -39.26
CA GLY A 358 17.62 -8.33 -39.45
C GLY A 358 16.59 -9.42 -39.72
N ILE A 359 15.37 -9.24 -39.22
CA ILE A 359 14.22 -10.04 -39.62
C ILE A 359 13.19 -9.13 -40.28
N ASN A 360 12.52 -9.66 -41.29
CA ASN A 360 11.44 -8.97 -41.96
C ASN A 360 10.22 -8.93 -41.05
N PHE A 361 9.60 -7.77 -40.95
CA PHE A 361 8.31 -7.59 -40.29
C PHE A 361 7.27 -7.24 -41.35
N HIS A 362 6.09 -7.82 -41.19
CA HIS A 362 4.89 -7.49 -41.92
C HIS A 362 4.11 -6.43 -41.15
N HIS A 363 3.33 -5.64 -41.87
CA HIS A 363 2.59 -4.51 -41.36
C HIS A 363 1.22 -4.44 -42.04
N ILE A 364 0.21 -4.04 -41.28
CA ILE A 364 -1.12 -3.66 -41.76
C ILE A 364 -1.60 -2.44 -40.98
N VAL A 365 -2.36 -1.58 -41.64
CA VAL A 365 -3.17 -0.54 -40.97
C VAL A 365 -4.54 -1.14 -40.66
N TYR A 366 -4.75 -1.59 -39.42
CA TYR A 366 -6.05 -2.08 -38.96
C TYR A 366 -6.89 -0.91 -38.44
N LYS A 367 -8.00 -0.61 -39.11
CA LYS A 367 -8.92 0.44 -38.68
C LYS A 367 -9.99 -0.14 -37.76
N GLY A 368 -10.03 0.37 -36.52
CA GLY A 368 -11.13 0.14 -35.60
C GLY A 368 -12.37 0.95 -36.00
N ASN A 369 -13.31 1.06 -35.08
CA ASN A 369 -14.52 1.88 -35.22
C ASN A 369 -14.23 3.34 -34.87
N TYR A 370 -13.24 3.58 -34.00
CA TYR A 370 -12.88 4.92 -33.51
C TYR A 370 -11.38 5.21 -33.67
N ALA A 371 -10.50 4.29 -33.30
CA ALA A 371 -9.05 4.40 -33.46
C ALA A 371 -8.52 3.58 -34.65
N SER A 372 -7.21 3.60 -34.85
CA SER A 372 -6.51 2.84 -35.89
C SER A 372 -5.18 2.34 -35.32
N TYR A 373 -4.72 1.21 -35.86
CA TYR A 373 -3.68 0.39 -35.26
C TYR A 373 -2.72 -0.10 -36.34
N ASP A 374 -1.43 0.12 -36.15
CA ASP A 374 -0.39 -0.41 -37.00
C ASP A 374 0.05 -1.76 -36.44
N VAL A 375 -0.50 -2.86 -36.98
CA VAL A 375 -0.25 -4.20 -36.45
C VAL A 375 0.94 -4.83 -37.18
N TYR A 376 1.96 -5.20 -36.43
CA TYR A 376 3.21 -5.77 -36.95
C TYR A 376 3.43 -7.20 -36.47
N TRP A 377 4.07 -8.04 -37.30
CA TRP A 377 4.55 -9.37 -36.89
C TRP A 377 5.77 -9.82 -37.72
N PRO A 378 6.66 -10.65 -37.17
CA PRO A 378 7.82 -11.15 -37.90
C PRO A 378 7.45 -12.17 -38.99
N GLU A 379 8.29 -12.27 -40.02
CA GLU A 379 8.17 -13.26 -41.13
C GLU A 379 8.10 -14.72 -40.64
N THR A 380 8.59 -15.02 -39.44
CA THR A 380 8.46 -16.34 -38.80
C THR A 380 7.01 -16.74 -38.51
N LEU A 381 6.09 -15.77 -38.38
CA LEU A 381 4.64 -15.99 -38.22
C LEU A 381 3.84 -15.95 -39.54
N LEU A 382 4.48 -15.82 -40.72
CA LEU A 382 3.74 -15.78 -41.99
C LEU A 382 3.02 -17.09 -42.34
N SER A 383 1.76 -16.96 -42.76
CA SER A 383 1.01 -18.00 -43.48
C SER A 383 1.68 -18.38 -44.81
N ALA A 384 1.37 -19.58 -45.31
CA ALA A 384 1.87 -20.03 -46.61
C ALA A 384 1.22 -19.24 -47.76
N GLU A 385 -0.04 -18.88 -47.57
CA GLU A 385 -0.86 -18.09 -48.48
C GLU A 385 -0.24 -16.70 -48.71
N MET A 386 0.10 -15.96 -47.65
CA MET A 386 0.74 -14.64 -47.78
C MET A 386 2.08 -14.69 -48.52
N LYS A 387 2.88 -15.73 -48.28
CA LYS A 387 4.15 -15.93 -49.02
C LYS A 387 3.89 -16.02 -50.53
N GLN A 388 2.83 -16.70 -50.96
CA GLN A 388 2.46 -16.77 -52.37
C GLN A 388 2.05 -15.41 -52.96
N TYR A 389 1.24 -14.59 -52.26
CA TYR A 389 0.88 -13.24 -52.76
C TYR A 389 2.10 -12.33 -52.95
N TYR A 390 3.07 -12.43 -52.05
CA TYR A 390 4.33 -11.68 -52.16
C TYR A 390 5.20 -12.14 -53.36
N GLU A 391 5.19 -13.43 -53.69
CA GLU A 391 5.79 -13.95 -54.92
C GLU A 391 5.08 -13.44 -56.19
N GLU A 392 3.76 -13.21 -56.14
CA GLU A 392 2.95 -12.69 -57.26
C GLU A 392 3.16 -11.18 -57.51
N ILE A 393 3.38 -10.36 -56.47
CA ILE A 393 3.66 -8.91 -56.61
C ILE A 393 5.06 -8.63 -57.20
N THR A 394 6.03 -9.46 -56.82
CA THR A 394 7.46 -9.35 -57.20
C THR A 394 7.71 -9.12 -58.71
N PRO A 395 7.16 -9.91 -59.65
CA PRO A 395 7.32 -9.68 -61.08
C PRO A 395 6.66 -8.38 -61.58
N ILE A 396 5.55 -7.95 -60.96
CA ILE A 396 4.81 -6.74 -61.35
C ILE A 396 5.61 -5.48 -60.96
N MET A 397 6.22 -5.45 -59.77
CA MET A 397 7.15 -4.36 -59.40
C MET A 397 8.37 -4.31 -60.32
N LYS A 398 8.97 -5.47 -60.63
CA LYS A 398 10.11 -5.59 -61.56
C LYS A 398 9.76 -5.10 -62.98
N LYS A 399 8.53 -5.29 -63.47
CA LYS A 399 8.01 -4.74 -64.74
C LYS A 399 8.03 -3.21 -64.82
N TYR A 400 7.89 -2.51 -63.68
CA TYR A 400 7.91 -1.04 -63.63
C TYR A 400 9.24 -0.43 -63.16
N ASN A 401 10.31 -1.24 -63.11
CA ASN A 401 11.65 -0.88 -62.64
C ASN A 401 11.72 -0.52 -61.14
N LEU A 402 10.83 -1.04 -60.32
CA LEU A 402 10.90 -0.93 -58.86
C LEU A 402 11.54 -2.20 -58.28
N ASN A 403 12.43 -2.03 -57.30
CA ASN A 403 13.05 -3.16 -56.60
C ASN A 403 12.06 -3.73 -55.58
N PRO A 404 11.59 -4.99 -55.70
CA PRO A 404 10.71 -5.61 -54.71
C PRO A 404 11.49 -6.19 -53.52
N ASP A 405 12.81 -6.30 -53.63
CA ASP A 405 13.69 -6.90 -52.63
C ASP A 405 14.19 -5.84 -51.60
N GLY A 406 13.59 -4.64 -51.62
CA GLY A 406 13.86 -3.54 -50.69
C GLY A 406 12.64 -2.61 -50.58
N SER A 407 12.61 -1.79 -49.52
CA SER A 407 11.53 -0.84 -49.23
C SER A 407 11.29 0.18 -50.37
N LEU A 408 10.09 0.76 -50.42
CA LEU A 408 9.68 1.73 -51.43
C LEU A 408 10.65 2.93 -51.56
N ASN A 409 11.16 3.47 -50.44
CA ASN A 409 12.18 4.53 -50.48
C ASN A 409 13.53 4.03 -51.01
N SER A 410 13.96 2.81 -50.69
CA SER A 410 15.20 2.25 -51.26
C SER A 410 15.08 1.98 -52.76
N ALA A 411 13.95 1.46 -53.23
CA ALA A 411 13.64 1.28 -54.64
C ALA A 411 13.59 2.63 -55.38
N ALA A 412 13.02 3.65 -54.74
CA ALA A 412 13.01 5.02 -55.23
C ALA A 412 14.42 5.59 -55.41
N LEU A 413 15.26 5.56 -54.38
CA LEU A 413 16.65 6.05 -54.45
C LEU A 413 17.45 5.26 -55.50
N ASP A 414 17.29 3.94 -55.57
CA ASP A 414 18.01 3.08 -56.52
C ASP A 414 17.68 3.39 -57.99
N ALA A 415 16.42 3.68 -58.28
CA ALA A 415 16.01 4.11 -59.61
C ALA A 415 16.47 5.54 -59.93
N THR A 416 16.68 6.39 -58.92
CA THR A 416 16.93 7.84 -59.07
C THR A 416 18.35 8.31 -58.74
N ARG A 417 19.30 7.43 -58.35
CA ARG A 417 20.70 7.71 -57.93
C ARG A 417 21.53 8.67 -58.82
N LYS A 418 21.08 9.02 -60.02
CA LYS A 418 21.74 9.92 -60.98
C LYS A 418 21.14 11.32 -61.05
N PHE A 419 19.98 11.54 -60.45
CA PHE A 419 19.29 12.82 -60.42
C PHE A 419 19.94 13.77 -59.40
N LYS A 420 19.65 15.06 -59.53
CA LYS A 420 20.32 16.15 -58.78
C LYS A 420 19.36 17.08 -58.05
N SER A 421 18.07 16.81 -58.14
CA SER A 421 17.01 17.56 -57.48
C SER A 421 15.84 16.64 -57.15
N GLY A 422 15.09 16.97 -56.12
CA GLY A 422 13.88 16.25 -55.76
C GLY A 422 12.79 16.38 -56.81
N TYR A 423 12.81 17.43 -57.64
CA TYR A 423 11.90 17.57 -58.78
C TYR A 423 12.12 16.46 -59.84
N GLU A 424 13.37 16.18 -60.22
CA GLU A 424 13.71 15.07 -61.13
C GLU A 424 13.33 13.71 -60.52
N MET A 425 13.59 13.53 -59.22
CA MET A 425 13.24 12.33 -58.47
C MET A 425 11.73 12.10 -58.43
N LYS A 426 10.97 13.10 -57.95
CA LYS A 426 9.52 13.00 -57.75
C LYS A 426 8.81 12.82 -59.09
N GLY A 427 9.15 13.59 -60.13
CA GLY A 427 8.52 13.45 -61.44
C GLY A 427 8.68 12.05 -62.05
N TYR A 428 9.88 11.46 -61.93
CA TYR A 428 10.11 10.08 -62.38
C TYR A 428 9.33 9.06 -61.55
N LEU A 429 9.31 9.22 -60.22
CA LEU A 429 8.67 8.26 -59.32
C LEU A 429 7.15 8.35 -59.39
N ASP A 430 6.56 9.55 -59.45
CA ASP A 430 5.14 9.75 -59.68
C ASP A 430 4.70 9.02 -60.96
N ASP A 431 5.46 9.12 -62.07
CA ASP A 431 5.20 8.39 -63.32
C ASP A 431 5.26 6.86 -63.14
N LYS A 432 6.25 6.34 -62.39
CA LYS A 432 6.41 4.89 -62.14
C LYS A 432 5.34 4.32 -61.20
N LEU A 433 5.07 5.02 -60.11
CA LEU A 433 4.04 4.67 -59.14
C LEU A 433 2.67 4.76 -59.80
N LYS A 434 2.41 5.80 -60.61
CA LYS A 434 1.17 5.92 -61.38
C LYS A 434 0.99 4.75 -62.34
N ALA A 435 2.04 4.34 -63.04
CA ALA A 435 1.99 3.16 -63.91
C ALA A 435 1.74 1.85 -63.14
N LEU A 436 2.37 1.68 -61.96
CA LEU A 436 2.17 0.52 -61.08
C LEU A 436 0.74 0.45 -60.52
N TYR A 437 0.24 1.53 -59.91
CA TYR A 437 -1.11 1.59 -59.33
C TYR A 437 -2.22 1.66 -60.40
N SER A 438 -1.88 1.96 -61.67
CA SER A 438 -2.78 1.78 -62.81
C SER A 438 -2.75 0.37 -63.41
N ASP A 439 -1.85 -0.52 -62.97
CA ASP A 439 -1.83 -1.90 -63.43
C ASP A 439 -3.01 -2.68 -62.81
N PRO A 440 -3.92 -3.27 -63.60
CA PRO A 440 -5.09 -3.95 -63.06
C PRO A 440 -4.77 -5.10 -62.11
N GLU A 441 -3.65 -5.79 -62.31
CA GLU A 441 -3.23 -6.92 -61.47
C GLU A 441 -2.69 -6.44 -60.13
N TYR A 442 -1.83 -5.42 -60.14
CA TYR A 442 -1.32 -4.78 -58.93
C TYR A 442 -2.44 -4.11 -58.13
N ALA A 443 -3.31 -3.33 -58.78
CA ALA A 443 -4.38 -2.61 -58.11
C ALA A 443 -5.43 -3.54 -57.48
N GLU A 444 -5.69 -4.71 -58.07
CA GLU A 444 -6.54 -5.74 -57.49
C GLU A 444 -5.90 -6.37 -56.24
N ILE A 445 -4.59 -6.67 -56.28
CA ILE A 445 -3.85 -7.18 -55.11
C ILE A 445 -3.79 -6.11 -54.01
N ALA A 446 -3.56 -4.84 -54.37
CA ALA A 446 -3.57 -3.69 -53.47
C ALA A 446 -4.89 -3.57 -52.69
N ARG A 447 -6.02 -3.68 -53.40
CA ARG A 447 -7.35 -3.63 -52.78
C ARG A 447 -7.62 -4.84 -51.89
N LYS A 448 -7.16 -6.05 -52.24
CA LYS A 448 -7.28 -7.24 -51.39
C LYS A 448 -6.46 -7.15 -50.11
N MET A 449 -5.24 -6.63 -50.17
CA MET A 449 -4.42 -6.40 -48.97
C MET A 449 -5.00 -5.30 -48.07
N LYS A 450 -5.69 -4.32 -48.67
CA LYS A 450 -6.45 -3.28 -47.93
C LYS A 450 -7.80 -3.80 -47.39
N ASP A 451 -8.34 -4.87 -47.97
CA ASP A 451 -9.53 -5.56 -47.47
C ASP A 451 -9.14 -6.40 -46.23
N VAL A 452 -9.39 -5.79 -45.07
CA VAL A 452 -9.15 -6.36 -43.75
C VAL A 452 -9.91 -7.65 -43.51
N ASP A 453 -11.16 -7.78 -43.97
CA ASP A 453 -11.97 -8.97 -43.71
C ASP A 453 -11.51 -10.14 -44.58
N PHE A 454 -11.16 -9.87 -45.84
CA PHE A 454 -10.51 -10.84 -46.71
C PHE A 454 -9.15 -11.27 -46.15
N SER A 455 -8.34 -10.34 -45.65
CA SER A 455 -7.00 -10.62 -45.14
C SER A 455 -7.02 -11.34 -43.79
N LYS A 456 -7.87 -10.93 -42.82
CA LYS A 456 -8.13 -11.67 -41.57
C LYS A 456 -8.48 -13.13 -41.85
N LYS A 457 -9.32 -13.38 -42.86
CA LYS A 457 -9.84 -14.72 -43.15
C LYS A 457 -8.85 -15.65 -43.87
N ASN A 458 -8.02 -15.11 -44.77
CA ASN A 458 -7.24 -15.94 -45.71
C ASN A 458 -5.72 -15.80 -45.55
N HIS A 459 -5.23 -14.81 -44.78
CA HIS A 459 -3.83 -14.35 -44.90
C HIS A 459 -3.11 -14.19 -43.57
N TRP A 460 -3.76 -13.69 -42.52
CA TRP A 460 -3.09 -13.43 -41.25
C TRP A 460 -2.96 -14.71 -40.40
N PRO A 461 -1.86 -14.87 -39.63
CA PRO A 461 -1.76 -15.98 -38.67
C PRO A 461 -2.80 -15.83 -37.55
N ALA A 462 -3.15 -16.95 -36.90
CA ALA A 462 -4.21 -17.01 -35.90
C ALA A 462 -4.01 -15.99 -34.77
N GLU A 463 -2.77 -15.84 -34.30
CA GLU A 463 -2.37 -14.93 -33.24
C GLU A 463 -2.62 -13.45 -33.63
N VAL A 464 -2.36 -13.07 -34.88
CA VAL A 464 -2.61 -11.70 -35.40
C VAL A 464 -4.10 -11.47 -35.61
N VAL A 465 -4.85 -12.46 -36.13
CA VAL A 465 -6.31 -12.36 -36.26
C VAL A 465 -6.96 -12.13 -34.90
N GLN A 466 -6.54 -12.89 -33.88
CA GLN A 466 -7.10 -12.80 -32.53
C GLN A 466 -6.69 -11.50 -31.83
N THR A 467 -5.46 -11.01 -32.05
CA THR A 467 -5.05 -9.66 -31.61
C THR A 467 -5.93 -8.58 -32.24
N ALA A 468 -6.18 -8.63 -33.56
CA ALA A 468 -7.02 -7.67 -34.25
C ALA A 468 -8.50 -7.74 -33.82
N ASN A 469 -9.00 -8.93 -33.45
CA ASN A 469 -10.36 -9.08 -32.90
C ASN A 469 -10.46 -8.52 -31.47
N ALA A 470 -9.45 -8.75 -30.62
CA ALA A 470 -9.36 -8.17 -29.30
C ALA A 470 -9.26 -6.63 -29.35
N LEU A 471 -8.48 -6.08 -30.29
CA LEU A 471 -8.42 -4.64 -30.56
C LEU A 471 -9.79 -4.08 -30.98
N GLU A 472 -10.57 -4.78 -31.80
CA GLU A 472 -11.91 -4.35 -32.19
C GLU A 472 -12.88 -4.24 -31.00
N ILE A 473 -12.76 -5.16 -30.06
CA ILE A 473 -13.58 -5.23 -28.84
C ILE A 473 -13.17 -4.12 -27.86
N ALA A 474 -11.86 -3.95 -27.65
CA ALA A 474 -11.29 -2.88 -26.82
C ALA A 474 -11.60 -1.49 -27.38
N ASP A 475 -11.47 -1.28 -28.70
CA ASP A 475 -11.81 -0.02 -29.40
C ASP A 475 -13.27 0.40 -29.17
N LYS A 476 -14.21 -0.52 -29.36
CA LYS A 476 -15.65 -0.28 -29.12
C LYS A 476 -15.92 0.05 -27.65
N TYR A 477 -15.24 -0.61 -26.72
CA TYR A 477 -15.41 -0.37 -25.29
C TYR A 477 -14.80 0.98 -24.87
N LEU A 478 -13.52 1.22 -25.11
CA LEU A 478 -12.81 2.41 -24.63
C LEU A 478 -13.31 3.70 -25.30
N PHE A 479 -13.49 3.70 -26.62
CA PHE A 479 -13.81 4.93 -27.36
C PHE A 479 -15.30 5.06 -27.64
N GLY A 480 -16.02 3.95 -27.81
CA GLY A 480 -17.47 3.96 -28.05
C GLY A 480 -18.32 3.99 -26.79
N PHE A 481 -18.09 3.05 -25.86
CA PHE A 481 -18.90 2.93 -24.64
C PHE A 481 -18.41 3.84 -23.51
N ARG A 482 -17.10 3.88 -23.24
CA ARG A 482 -16.46 4.72 -22.21
C ARG A 482 -16.15 6.13 -22.66
N SER A 483 -16.30 6.43 -23.95
CA SER A 483 -16.13 7.77 -24.53
C SER A 483 -14.77 8.42 -24.24
N PHE A 484 -13.70 7.63 -24.08
CA PHE A 484 -12.35 8.18 -23.99
C PHE A 484 -11.94 8.84 -25.32
N ASN A 485 -11.08 9.85 -25.25
CA ASN A 485 -10.41 10.38 -26.45
C ASN A 485 -9.49 9.30 -27.06
N THR A 486 -9.48 9.22 -28.39
CA THR A 486 -8.51 8.37 -29.11
C THR A 486 -7.09 8.94 -29.00
N PRO A 487 -6.03 8.14 -29.21
CA PRO A 487 -4.65 8.58 -28.99
C PRO A 487 -4.14 9.65 -29.97
N GLY A 488 -4.80 9.79 -31.13
CA GLY A 488 -4.47 10.77 -32.18
C GLY A 488 -3.33 10.36 -33.12
N TYR A 489 -2.97 9.09 -33.12
CA TYR A 489 -2.01 8.44 -34.02
C TYR A 489 -2.41 6.97 -34.19
N ASP A 490 -1.87 6.29 -35.19
CA ASP A 490 -2.09 4.86 -35.39
C ASP A 490 -1.24 4.10 -34.36
N VAL A 491 -1.87 3.34 -33.46
CA VAL A 491 -1.16 2.71 -32.33
C VAL A 491 -0.40 1.48 -32.82
N ASP A 492 0.93 1.49 -32.70
CA ASP A 492 1.76 0.35 -33.06
C ASP A 492 1.48 -0.85 -32.12
N VAL A 493 1.15 -2.01 -32.69
CA VAL A 493 0.89 -3.26 -31.97
C VAL A 493 1.73 -4.39 -32.57
N VAL A 494 2.80 -4.79 -31.90
CA VAL A 494 3.75 -5.81 -32.41
C VAL A 494 3.45 -7.17 -31.78
N VAL A 495 3.03 -8.13 -32.61
CA VAL A 495 2.79 -9.52 -32.25
C VAL A 495 4.08 -10.31 -32.43
N LEU A 496 4.65 -10.81 -31.32
CA LEU A 496 6.00 -11.38 -31.25
C LEU A 496 5.99 -12.87 -30.90
N ASP A 497 6.61 -13.71 -31.74
CA ASP A 497 6.84 -15.14 -31.49
C ASP A 497 8.02 -15.42 -30.52
N LYS A 498 8.86 -14.42 -30.29
CA LYS A 498 9.92 -14.41 -29.28
C LYS A 498 9.63 -13.30 -28.28
N TRP A 499 9.72 -13.59 -26.99
CA TRP A 499 9.43 -12.61 -25.96
C TRP A 499 10.69 -11.95 -25.40
N PRO A 500 10.77 -10.61 -25.30
CA PRO A 500 11.92 -9.92 -24.71
C PRO A 500 12.14 -10.28 -23.22
N GLU A 501 13.41 -10.44 -22.83
CA GLU A 501 13.79 -10.90 -21.48
C GLU A 501 13.33 -9.95 -20.36
N GLY A 502 13.12 -8.66 -20.67
CA GLY A 502 12.68 -7.63 -19.73
C GLY A 502 11.17 -7.53 -19.50
N HIS A 503 10.32 -8.22 -20.27
CA HIS A 503 8.86 -8.01 -20.23
C HIS A 503 8.11 -8.92 -19.23
N GLY A 504 8.84 -9.76 -18.49
CA GLY A 504 8.24 -10.79 -17.64
C GLY A 504 7.71 -11.98 -18.47
N LYS A 505 7.99 -13.20 -18.02
CA LYS A 505 7.68 -14.42 -18.81
C LYS A 505 6.19 -14.75 -18.88
N GLU A 506 5.45 -14.32 -17.87
CA GLU A 506 4.00 -14.56 -17.70
C GLU A 506 3.12 -13.46 -18.31
N SER A 507 3.73 -12.51 -19.04
CA SER A 507 2.99 -11.45 -19.73
C SER A 507 2.49 -11.93 -21.09
N LEU A 508 1.17 -11.82 -21.30
CA LEU A 508 0.50 -12.01 -22.60
C LEU A 508 0.63 -10.77 -23.49
N GLY A 509 0.73 -9.59 -22.87
CA GLY A 509 0.91 -8.31 -23.54
C GLY A 509 1.46 -7.26 -22.58
N ILE A 510 2.09 -6.23 -23.14
CA ILE A 510 2.64 -5.10 -22.40
C ILE A 510 2.63 -3.84 -23.26
N SER A 511 2.16 -2.74 -22.71
CA SER A 511 2.30 -1.40 -23.25
C SER A 511 3.65 -0.81 -22.85
N MET A 512 4.27 -0.08 -23.78
CA MET A 512 5.59 0.49 -23.60
C MET A 512 5.60 1.95 -24.00
N ASN A 513 6.26 2.76 -23.15
CA ASN A 513 6.45 4.18 -23.37
C ASN A 513 7.95 4.49 -23.23
N LEU A 514 8.65 4.64 -24.37
CA LEU A 514 10.11 4.83 -24.41
C LEU A 514 10.53 6.31 -24.29
N TYR A 515 9.78 7.08 -23.50
CA TYR A 515 9.84 8.56 -23.46
C TYR A 515 9.55 9.22 -24.82
N THR A 516 9.06 8.45 -25.78
CA THR A 516 8.56 8.91 -27.08
C THR A 516 7.10 9.32 -26.94
N TYR A 517 6.63 10.27 -27.76
CA TYR A 517 5.23 10.75 -27.68
C TYR A 517 4.19 9.74 -28.21
N TYR A 518 4.56 8.47 -28.33
CA TYR A 518 3.86 7.40 -29.05
C TYR A 518 4.12 6.05 -28.38
N PRO A 519 3.43 5.73 -27.27
CA PRO A 519 3.48 4.39 -26.74
C PRO A 519 2.82 3.38 -27.68
N PHE A 520 3.28 2.15 -27.54
CA PHE A 520 2.95 1.02 -28.38
C PHE A 520 2.68 -0.21 -27.52
N ILE A 521 2.14 -1.26 -28.12
CA ILE A 521 1.80 -2.52 -27.44
C ILE A 521 2.62 -3.66 -28.04
N HIS A 522 3.20 -4.50 -27.20
CA HIS A 522 3.76 -5.79 -27.59
C HIS A 522 2.84 -6.92 -27.12
N ILE A 523 2.57 -7.90 -27.98
CA ILE A 523 1.72 -9.06 -27.69
C ILE A 523 2.54 -10.35 -27.86
N ASN A 524 2.48 -11.23 -26.87
CA ASN A 524 3.28 -12.44 -26.79
C ASN A 524 2.60 -13.61 -27.51
N ALA A 525 2.88 -13.78 -28.80
CA ALA A 525 2.40 -14.92 -29.58
C ALA A 525 2.97 -16.27 -29.08
N GLY A 526 4.03 -16.26 -28.29
CA GLY A 526 4.57 -17.45 -27.62
C GLY A 526 3.84 -17.87 -26.35
N HIS A 527 2.95 -17.03 -25.79
CA HIS A 527 2.35 -17.25 -24.48
C HIS A 527 1.37 -18.44 -24.45
N GLU A 528 1.21 -19.07 -23.28
CA GLU A 528 0.25 -20.18 -23.11
C GLU A 528 -1.20 -19.72 -23.25
N LYS A 529 -1.54 -18.55 -22.69
CA LYS A 529 -2.87 -17.92 -22.83
C LYS A 529 -3.13 -17.28 -24.21
N MET A 530 -2.25 -17.45 -25.20
CA MET A 530 -2.48 -16.94 -26.55
C MET A 530 -3.37 -17.90 -27.35
N PRO A 531 -4.54 -17.45 -27.87
CA PRO A 531 -5.42 -18.26 -28.72
C PRO A 531 -4.69 -18.81 -29.96
N ARG A 532 -4.98 -20.06 -30.33
CA ARG A 532 -4.25 -20.78 -31.39
C ARG A 532 -5.08 -21.05 -32.64
N SER A 533 -6.34 -20.63 -32.66
CA SER A 533 -7.19 -20.66 -33.85
C SER A 533 -7.78 -19.28 -34.13
N ALA A 534 -7.77 -18.86 -35.40
CA ALA A 534 -8.39 -17.63 -35.89
C ALA A 534 -9.92 -17.56 -35.67
N THR A 535 -10.56 -18.69 -35.35
CA THR A 535 -12.01 -18.81 -35.11
C THR A 535 -12.36 -19.19 -33.67
N GLU A 536 -11.38 -19.19 -32.77
CA GLU A 536 -11.58 -19.44 -31.33
C GLU A 536 -12.35 -18.27 -30.67
N GLN A 537 -13.31 -18.56 -29.80
CA GLN A 537 -14.13 -17.56 -29.10
C GLN A 537 -14.61 -18.11 -27.74
N GLY A 538 -14.71 -17.26 -26.72
CA GLY A 538 -15.28 -17.60 -25.41
C GLY A 538 -14.46 -18.59 -24.57
N THR A 539 -13.18 -18.80 -24.91
CA THR A 539 -12.20 -19.59 -24.15
C THR A 539 -11.52 -18.72 -23.09
N VAL A 540 -10.73 -19.32 -22.19
CA VAL A 540 -9.95 -18.57 -21.18
C VAL A 540 -8.87 -17.74 -21.88
N GLU A 541 -8.27 -18.29 -22.92
CA GLU A 541 -7.24 -17.70 -23.78
C GLU A 541 -7.78 -16.47 -24.51
N THR A 542 -8.92 -16.61 -25.20
CA THR A 542 -9.55 -15.48 -25.90
C THR A 542 -10.07 -14.41 -24.95
N SER A 543 -10.62 -14.80 -23.81
CA SER A 543 -11.05 -13.85 -22.77
C SER A 543 -9.87 -13.09 -22.15
N SER A 544 -8.75 -13.79 -21.88
CA SER A 544 -7.51 -13.17 -21.40
C SER A 544 -6.95 -12.17 -22.40
N LEU A 545 -6.88 -12.53 -23.69
CA LEU A 545 -6.38 -11.62 -24.73
C LEU A 545 -7.25 -10.37 -24.88
N ILE A 546 -8.58 -10.49 -24.80
CA ILE A 546 -9.51 -9.34 -24.83
C ILE A 546 -9.23 -8.38 -23.67
N LEU A 547 -9.07 -8.89 -22.45
CA LEU A 547 -8.82 -8.07 -21.26
C LEU A 547 -7.42 -7.45 -21.30
N THR A 548 -6.38 -8.22 -21.59
CA THR A 548 -5.01 -7.71 -21.74
C THR A 548 -4.95 -6.61 -22.81
N VAL A 549 -5.51 -6.82 -24.00
CA VAL A 549 -5.52 -5.77 -25.03
C VAL A 549 -6.33 -4.54 -24.61
N THR A 550 -7.39 -4.70 -23.81
CA THR A 550 -8.15 -3.58 -23.24
C THR A 550 -7.32 -2.80 -22.19
N HIS A 551 -6.58 -3.51 -21.34
CA HIS A 551 -5.67 -2.93 -20.33
C HIS A 551 -4.52 -2.17 -20.97
N GLU A 552 -3.78 -2.79 -21.89
CA GLU A 552 -2.63 -2.15 -22.55
C GLU A 552 -3.05 -0.99 -23.46
N LEU A 553 -4.21 -1.08 -24.14
CA LEU A 553 -4.75 0.05 -24.91
C LEU A 553 -5.26 1.18 -24.00
N PHE A 554 -5.67 0.88 -22.77
CA PHE A 554 -6.02 1.91 -21.80
C PHE A 554 -4.78 2.64 -21.28
N HIS A 555 -3.66 1.96 -21.02
CA HIS A 555 -2.38 2.65 -20.74
C HIS A 555 -1.95 3.60 -21.88
N VAL A 556 -2.22 3.22 -23.15
CA VAL A 556 -2.05 4.16 -24.28
C VAL A 556 -2.97 5.39 -24.13
N VAL A 557 -4.21 5.25 -23.66
CA VAL A 557 -5.10 6.40 -23.35
C VAL A 557 -4.56 7.24 -22.19
N GLU A 558 -4.03 6.63 -21.13
CA GLU A 558 -3.45 7.34 -19.97
C GLU A 558 -2.22 8.17 -20.35
N SER A 559 -1.33 7.62 -21.17
CA SER A 559 -0.17 8.34 -21.73
C SER A 559 -0.54 9.63 -22.48
N THR A 560 -1.79 9.75 -22.96
CA THR A 560 -2.25 10.96 -23.64
C THR A 560 -2.42 12.13 -22.69
N LYS A 561 -2.61 11.85 -21.39
CA LYS A 561 -2.92 12.82 -20.32
C LYS A 561 -1.70 13.55 -19.79
N VAL A 562 -0.50 13.08 -20.11
CA VAL A 562 0.78 13.67 -19.70
C VAL A 562 1.62 14.08 -20.91
N THR A 563 2.57 15.00 -20.71
CA THR A 563 3.61 15.31 -21.70
C THR A 563 4.80 14.35 -21.57
N PHE A 564 5.17 14.03 -20.34
CA PHE A 564 6.20 13.06 -19.98
C PHE A 564 5.60 12.04 -19.01
N ASP A 565 5.76 10.75 -19.30
CA ASP A 565 5.23 9.67 -18.49
C ASP A 565 6.32 9.21 -17.50
N SER A 566 6.15 9.61 -16.25
CA SER A 566 7.10 9.30 -15.16
C SER A 566 6.78 7.93 -14.59
N ASP A 567 7.81 7.17 -14.21
CA ASP A 567 7.66 5.91 -13.45
C ASP A 567 6.90 6.12 -12.13
N GLU A 568 6.92 7.35 -11.61
CA GLU A 568 6.15 7.80 -10.45
C GLU A 568 4.63 7.64 -10.67
N TYR A 569 4.15 7.70 -11.92
CA TYR A 569 2.74 7.52 -12.27
C TYR A 569 2.32 6.06 -12.40
N THR A 570 3.25 5.09 -12.49
CA THR A 570 2.93 3.66 -12.69
C THR A 570 1.90 3.14 -11.68
N MET A 571 2.02 3.48 -10.40
CA MET A 571 1.05 3.06 -9.38
C MET A 571 -0.37 3.60 -9.66
N PHE A 572 -0.49 4.83 -10.16
CA PHE A 572 -1.78 5.46 -10.45
C PHE A 572 -2.41 4.90 -11.73
N TRP A 573 -1.61 4.72 -12.78
CA TRP A 573 -2.02 4.08 -14.03
C TRP A 573 -2.51 2.65 -13.80
N GLU A 574 -1.73 1.83 -13.11
CA GLU A 574 -2.11 0.43 -12.82
C GLU A 574 -3.34 0.33 -11.90
N ALA A 575 -3.56 1.32 -11.00
CA ALA A 575 -4.76 1.38 -10.18
C ALA A 575 -6.04 1.70 -10.98
N LEU A 576 -5.95 2.61 -11.95
CA LEU A 576 -7.06 2.93 -12.84
C LEU A 576 -7.28 1.80 -13.86
N ALA A 577 -6.22 1.27 -14.44
CA ALA A 577 -6.26 0.20 -15.44
C ALA A 577 -6.87 -1.09 -14.88
N VAL A 578 -6.47 -1.56 -13.69
CA VAL A 578 -7.09 -2.74 -13.06
C VAL A 578 -8.54 -2.49 -12.61
N SER A 579 -8.89 -1.26 -12.21
CA SER A 579 -10.30 -0.91 -11.95
C SER A 579 -11.12 -0.95 -13.24
N LEU A 580 -10.56 -0.46 -14.35
CA LEU A 580 -11.18 -0.47 -15.67
C LEU A 580 -11.24 -1.86 -16.32
N GLU A 581 -10.24 -2.72 -16.09
CA GLU A 581 -10.18 -4.13 -16.54
C GLU A 581 -11.36 -4.91 -15.94
N LYS A 582 -11.64 -4.70 -14.65
CA LYS A 582 -12.82 -5.26 -13.98
C LYS A 582 -14.14 -4.72 -14.55
N GLU A 583 -14.25 -3.41 -14.77
CA GLU A 583 -15.42 -2.80 -15.43
C GLU A 583 -15.61 -3.35 -16.87
N ALA A 584 -14.50 -3.62 -17.57
CA ALA A 584 -14.50 -4.20 -18.90
C ALA A 584 -14.97 -5.66 -18.89
N PHE A 585 -14.50 -6.47 -17.93
CA PHE A 585 -14.97 -7.84 -17.72
C PHE A 585 -16.49 -7.88 -17.49
N ASP A 586 -16.99 -7.05 -16.56
CA ASP A 586 -18.42 -6.99 -16.24
C ASP A 586 -19.24 -6.57 -17.48
N TYR A 587 -18.74 -5.62 -18.28
CA TYR A 587 -19.33 -5.22 -19.54
C TYR A 587 -19.32 -6.35 -20.59
N PHE A 588 -18.15 -6.95 -20.87
CA PHE A 588 -17.97 -7.99 -21.89
C PHE A 588 -18.69 -9.30 -21.58
N SER A 589 -18.95 -9.61 -20.31
CA SER A 589 -19.76 -10.74 -19.86
C SER A 589 -21.28 -10.45 -19.89
N SER A 590 -21.68 -9.18 -20.05
CA SER A 590 -23.08 -8.77 -20.12
C SER A 590 -23.67 -8.89 -21.54
N GLU A 591 -25.00 -8.82 -21.64
CA GLU A 591 -25.69 -8.67 -22.95
C GLU A 591 -25.26 -7.40 -23.70
N ALA A 592 -24.88 -6.32 -22.98
CA ALA A 592 -24.51 -5.04 -23.59
C ALA A 592 -23.13 -5.12 -24.28
N GLY A 593 -22.17 -5.83 -23.66
CA GLY A 593 -20.88 -6.16 -24.28
C GLY A 593 -20.90 -7.37 -25.19
N GLY A 594 -22.08 -7.97 -25.44
CA GLY A 594 -22.26 -9.05 -26.40
C GLY A 594 -21.80 -10.43 -25.95
N LYS A 595 -21.51 -10.65 -24.65
CA LYS A 595 -21.04 -11.92 -24.08
C LYS A 595 -19.81 -12.52 -24.78
N VAL A 596 -18.84 -11.65 -25.07
CA VAL A 596 -17.57 -12.06 -25.71
C VAL A 596 -16.62 -12.80 -24.74
N ILE A 597 -16.85 -12.66 -23.43
CA ILE A 597 -16.16 -13.38 -22.35
C ILE A 597 -17.12 -14.37 -21.69
N ASN A 598 -16.65 -15.60 -21.44
CA ASN A 598 -17.41 -16.68 -20.79
C ASN A 598 -16.61 -17.40 -19.66
N SER A 599 -15.44 -16.88 -19.30
CA SER A 599 -14.59 -17.38 -18.20
C SER A 599 -14.98 -16.80 -16.84
N ASP A 600 -14.41 -17.32 -15.75
CA ASP A 600 -14.53 -16.71 -14.43
C ASP A 600 -13.49 -15.59 -14.19
N HIS A 601 -13.76 -14.75 -13.19
CA HIS A 601 -12.87 -13.66 -12.77
C HIS A 601 -11.49 -14.19 -12.35
N THR A 602 -11.44 -15.32 -11.64
CA THR A 602 -10.21 -15.87 -11.02
C THR A 602 -9.16 -16.37 -12.01
N THR A 603 -9.56 -16.68 -13.24
CA THR A 603 -8.66 -17.20 -14.29
C THR A 603 -8.15 -16.12 -15.25
N THR A 604 -8.78 -14.95 -15.26
CA THR A 604 -8.61 -13.94 -16.32
C THR A 604 -8.34 -12.51 -15.87
N LEU A 605 -8.81 -12.08 -14.69
CA LEU A 605 -8.48 -10.76 -14.15
C LEU A 605 -7.10 -10.73 -13.49
N THR A 606 -6.49 -9.54 -13.49
CA THR A 606 -5.27 -9.23 -12.73
C THR A 606 -5.51 -9.40 -11.22
N ASP A 607 -4.63 -10.14 -10.53
CA ASP A 607 -4.70 -10.24 -9.06
C ASP A 607 -4.38 -8.87 -8.44
N ARG A 608 -5.18 -8.49 -7.44
CA ARG A 608 -5.13 -7.21 -6.75
C ARG A 608 -5.15 -7.34 -5.23
N TYR A 609 -5.22 -8.57 -4.70
CA TYR A 609 -5.32 -8.86 -3.27
C TYR A 609 -3.96 -8.84 -2.55
N TYR A 610 -3.01 -8.01 -3.00
CA TYR A 610 -1.68 -7.85 -2.40
C TYR A 610 -1.70 -7.02 -1.11
N PHE A 611 -2.67 -7.25 -0.23
CA PHE A 611 -2.94 -6.36 0.91
C PHE A 611 -1.79 -6.26 1.93
N GLU A 612 -0.88 -7.24 1.96
CA GLU A 612 0.37 -7.21 2.73
C GLU A 612 1.24 -5.97 2.45
N ASN A 613 1.07 -5.34 1.28
CA ASN A 613 1.87 -4.20 0.86
C ASN A 613 1.45 -2.86 1.49
N LEU A 614 0.21 -2.73 1.97
CA LEU A 614 -0.30 -1.55 2.71
C LEU A 614 0.13 -1.53 4.18
N TYR A 615 0.64 -2.65 4.71
CA TYR A 615 1.09 -2.70 6.09
C TYR A 615 2.22 -1.69 6.36
N ALA A 616 1.97 -0.78 7.31
CA ALA A 616 2.86 0.30 7.75
C ALA A 616 3.39 1.19 6.61
N ARG A 617 2.63 1.32 5.51
CA ARG A 617 3.02 2.04 4.28
C ARG A 617 1.86 2.90 3.79
N SER A 618 2.15 4.07 3.22
CA SER A 618 1.12 4.89 2.58
C SER A 618 0.56 4.21 1.32
N LEU A 619 -0.76 4.18 1.16
CA LEU A 619 -1.43 3.62 -0.03
C LEU A 619 -1.17 4.44 -1.31
N LEU A 620 -1.05 5.77 -1.19
CA LEU A 620 -1.03 6.69 -2.33
C LEU A 620 0.25 7.54 -2.44
N ASN A 621 1.20 7.39 -1.52
CA ASN A 621 2.46 8.14 -1.54
C ASN A 621 3.67 7.18 -1.42
N PRO A 622 4.10 6.56 -2.54
CA PRO A 622 5.23 5.63 -2.56
C PRO A 622 6.58 6.26 -2.24
N PHE A 623 6.70 7.60 -2.36
CA PHE A 623 7.93 8.32 -2.05
C PHE A 623 8.33 8.28 -0.57
N LEU A 624 7.35 8.07 0.32
CA LEU A 624 7.58 7.95 1.77
C LEU A 624 8.18 6.60 2.18
N TRP A 625 8.26 5.62 1.27
CA TRP A 625 8.76 4.28 1.57
C TRP A 625 10.29 4.22 1.56
N SER A 626 10.85 3.64 2.62
CA SER A 626 12.28 3.75 2.93
C SER A 626 13.27 3.00 2.03
N ASN A 627 12.83 2.18 1.04
CA ASN A 627 13.76 1.43 0.17
C ASN A 627 13.26 0.99 -1.24
N ASN A 628 11.99 1.18 -1.63
CA ASN A 628 11.43 0.49 -2.82
C ASN A 628 10.91 1.38 -3.96
N LYS A 629 11.05 2.72 -3.87
CA LYS A 629 10.44 3.66 -4.83
C LYS A 629 10.91 3.50 -6.28
N ASP A 630 12.12 3.00 -6.52
CA ASP A 630 12.72 2.86 -7.86
C ASP A 630 12.42 1.49 -8.50
N ASN A 631 11.59 0.64 -7.85
CA ASN A 631 11.22 -0.68 -8.36
C ASN A 631 9.83 -0.65 -9.02
N LYS A 632 9.78 -0.60 -10.36
CA LYS A 632 8.54 -0.56 -11.15
C LYS A 632 7.56 -1.68 -10.81
N GLU A 633 8.06 -2.90 -10.60
CA GLU A 633 7.21 -4.05 -10.27
C GLU A 633 6.48 -3.85 -8.94
N TYR A 634 7.15 -3.21 -7.99
CA TYR A 634 6.57 -2.91 -6.69
C TYR A 634 5.55 -1.77 -6.79
N LEU A 635 5.82 -0.71 -7.57
CA LEU A 635 4.84 0.35 -7.86
C LEU A 635 3.58 -0.20 -8.56
N ARG A 636 3.76 -1.13 -9.51
CA ARG A 636 2.70 -1.82 -10.24
C ARG A 636 1.81 -2.65 -9.33
N ILE A 637 2.38 -3.53 -8.51
CA ILE A 637 1.66 -4.34 -7.52
C ILE A 637 0.89 -3.45 -6.52
N HIS A 638 1.47 -2.30 -6.13
CA HIS A 638 0.78 -1.32 -5.30
C HIS A 638 -0.38 -0.61 -6.02
N GLY A 639 -0.25 -0.34 -7.31
CA GLY A 639 -1.36 0.14 -8.14
C GLY A 639 -2.52 -0.85 -8.15
N TYR A 640 -2.24 -2.15 -8.35
CA TYR A 640 -3.25 -3.19 -8.28
C TYR A 640 -4.01 -3.15 -6.94
N GLN A 641 -3.30 -3.01 -5.83
CA GLN A 641 -3.92 -2.84 -4.51
C GLN A 641 -4.75 -1.54 -4.42
N ALA A 642 -4.21 -0.41 -4.88
CA ALA A 642 -4.87 0.88 -4.86
C ALA A 642 -6.15 0.92 -5.73
N SER A 643 -6.29 0.02 -6.71
CA SER A 643 -7.55 -0.15 -7.47
C SER A 643 -8.76 -0.46 -6.58
N HIS A 644 -8.58 -1.09 -5.41
CA HIS A 644 -9.66 -1.31 -4.44
C HIS A 644 -10.14 0.01 -3.79
N TRP A 645 -9.26 0.99 -3.65
CA TRP A 645 -9.59 2.32 -3.13
C TRP A 645 -10.24 3.20 -4.21
N ILE A 646 -9.76 3.11 -5.46
CA ILE A 646 -10.42 3.67 -6.64
C ILE A 646 -11.85 3.13 -6.78
N ASP A 647 -12.02 1.80 -6.71
CA ASP A 647 -13.34 1.13 -6.68
C ASP A 647 -14.22 1.67 -5.55
N PHE A 648 -13.69 1.79 -4.33
CA PHE A 648 -14.45 2.28 -3.17
C PHE A 648 -14.94 3.72 -3.36
N LEU A 649 -14.08 4.61 -3.85
CA LEU A 649 -14.45 6.01 -4.11
C LEU A 649 -15.44 6.14 -5.28
N ARG A 650 -15.27 5.34 -6.35
CA ARG A 650 -16.26 5.26 -7.45
C ARG A 650 -17.62 4.84 -6.92
N ASP A 651 -17.68 3.70 -6.24
CA ASP A 651 -18.94 3.11 -5.78
C ASP A 651 -19.67 4.03 -4.78
N ARG A 652 -18.93 4.87 -4.04
CA ARG A 652 -19.48 5.83 -3.07
C ARG A 652 -19.93 7.15 -3.68
N TYR A 653 -19.14 7.77 -4.56
CA TYR A 653 -19.41 9.11 -5.12
C TYR A 653 -20.00 9.10 -6.53
N TYR A 654 -20.01 7.97 -7.22
CA TYR A 654 -20.46 7.83 -8.61
C TYR A 654 -21.44 6.65 -8.77
N SER A 655 -22.16 6.27 -7.70
CA SER A 655 -23.05 5.08 -7.67
C SER A 655 -24.12 5.04 -8.77
N ASP A 656 -24.60 6.20 -9.22
CA ASP A 656 -25.58 6.38 -10.30
C ASP A 656 -24.96 6.56 -11.69
N LYS A 657 -23.63 6.72 -11.77
CA LYS A 657 -22.86 7.09 -12.97
C LYS A 657 -21.44 6.50 -12.97
N LEU A 658 -21.31 5.23 -12.58
CA LEU A 658 -20.02 4.56 -12.31
C LEU A 658 -18.99 4.75 -13.44
N ASN A 659 -19.43 4.66 -14.69
CA ASN A 659 -18.59 4.76 -15.89
C ASN A 659 -17.86 6.10 -16.03
N ASP A 660 -18.41 7.19 -15.47
CA ASP A 660 -17.90 8.57 -15.63
C ASP A 660 -16.68 8.86 -14.73
N PHE A 661 -16.48 8.07 -13.67
CA PHE A 661 -15.46 8.36 -12.64
C PHE A 661 -14.03 8.36 -13.18
N ILE A 662 -13.64 7.33 -13.93
CA ILE A 662 -12.30 7.21 -14.52
C ILE A 662 -12.06 8.28 -15.60
N PRO A 663 -12.98 8.52 -16.57
CA PRO A 663 -12.90 9.65 -17.50
C PRO A 663 -12.72 11.02 -16.82
N ASP A 664 -13.51 11.32 -15.78
CA ASP A 664 -13.39 12.58 -15.05
C ASP A 664 -12.05 12.69 -14.31
N ILE A 665 -11.58 11.61 -13.67
CA ILE A 665 -10.27 11.56 -12.99
C ILE A 665 -9.14 11.84 -13.98
N LEU A 666 -9.12 11.16 -15.13
CA LEU A 666 -8.07 11.37 -16.14
C LEU A 666 -8.09 12.80 -16.70
N THR A 667 -9.29 13.39 -16.85
CA THR A 667 -9.45 14.77 -17.31
C THR A 667 -9.04 15.79 -16.23
N ARG A 668 -9.25 15.49 -14.95
CA ARG A 668 -8.75 16.32 -13.85
C ARG A 668 -7.23 16.20 -13.72
N PHE A 669 -6.69 14.99 -13.82
CA PHE A 669 -5.25 14.72 -13.74
C PHE A 669 -4.48 15.46 -14.83
N SER A 670 -4.90 15.35 -16.11
CA SER A 670 -4.25 16.05 -17.23
C SER A 670 -4.25 17.59 -17.13
N ARG A 671 -5.12 18.15 -16.29
CA ARG A 671 -5.28 19.59 -16.07
C ARG A 671 -4.76 20.06 -14.71
N THR A 672 -4.19 19.16 -13.91
CA THR A 672 -3.60 19.47 -12.59
C THR A 672 -2.08 19.55 -12.70
N PRO A 673 -1.42 20.65 -12.24
CA PRO A 673 0.04 20.72 -12.22
C PRO A 673 0.68 19.60 -11.38
N GLY A 674 1.77 19.02 -11.87
CA GLY A 674 2.49 17.91 -11.22
C GLY A 674 3.08 18.25 -9.85
N GLY A 675 3.28 17.21 -9.02
CA GLY A 675 3.90 17.29 -7.70
C GLY A 675 3.76 15.97 -6.91
N GLU A 676 4.51 15.83 -5.80
CA GLU A 676 4.63 14.58 -5.03
C GLU A 676 3.29 14.03 -4.47
N GLU A 677 2.26 14.87 -4.32
CA GLU A 677 0.93 14.47 -3.81
C GLU A 677 -0.19 14.50 -4.87
N ILE A 678 0.12 14.56 -6.18
CA ILE A 678 -0.87 14.80 -7.23
C ILE A 678 -2.03 13.80 -7.22
N PHE A 679 -1.81 12.50 -7.01
CA PHE A 679 -2.88 11.49 -7.02
C PHE A 679 -3.89 11.72 -5.90
N ASN A 680 -3.40 11.96 -4.68
CA ASN A 680 -4.23 12.21 -3.51
C ASN A 680 -5.02 13.52 -3.69
N SER A 681 -4.38 14.56 -4.21
CA SER A 681 -5.03 15.83 -4.55
C SER A 681 -6.15 15.67 -5.59
N VAL A 682 -5.89 14.95 -6.69
CA VAL A 682 -6.88 14.70 -7.76
C VAL A 682 -8.07 13.90 -7.24
N LEU A 683 -7.84 12.82 -6.47
CA LEU A 683 -8.91 12.01 -5.88
C LEU A 683 -9.75 12.79 -4.85
N ARG A 684 -9.12 13.60 -3.98
CA ARG A 684 -9.82 14.48 -3.02
C ARG A 684 -10.67 15.53 -3.73
N GLN A 685 -10.13 16.19 -4.77
CA GLN A 685 -10.86 17.18 -5.56
C GLN A 685 -12.04 16.58 -6.35
N GLN A 686 -11.91 15.32 -6.78
CA GLN A 686 -12.93 14.62 -7.55
C GLN A 686 -14.10 14.11 -6.70
N THR A 687 -13.88 13.85 -5.42
CA THR A 687 -14.88 13.24 -4.52
C THR A 687 -15.54 14.28 -3.63
N ALA A 688 -14.75 14.87 -2.72
CA ALA A 688 -15.25 15.70 -1.62
C ALA A 688 -14.89 17.20 -1.74
N ASN A 689 -13.96 17.59 -2.62
CA ASN A 689 -13.60 19.01 -2.88
C ASN A 689 -13.32 19.82 -1.60
N VAL A 690 -12.57 19.21 -0.69
CA VAL A 690 -12.23 19.83 0.59
C VAL A 690 -11.07 20.80 0.40
N SER A 691 -11.23 22.05 0.81
CA SER A 691 -10.14 23.03 0.81
C SER A 691 -9.04 22.58 1.78
N ILE A 692 -7.78 22.64 1.32
CA ILE A 692 -6.59 22.38 2.15
C ILE A 692 -6.53 23.32 3.38
N SER A 693 -7.23 24.47 3.34
CA SER A 693 -7.18 25.49 4.39
C SER A 693 -8.22 25.37 5.51
N GLU A 694 -9.15 24.41 5.48
CA GLU A 694 -10.20 24.27 6.51
C GLU A 694 -9.85 23.16 7.51
N SER A 695 -9.43 23.57 8.70
CA SER A 695 -8.76 22.75 9.73
C SER A 695 -9.70 22.22 10.83
N SER A 696 -11.01 22.13 10.58
CA SER A 696 -12.00 21.72 11.59
C SER A 696 -12.79 20.47 11.17
N SER A 697 -12.68 19.41 11.98
CA SER A 697 -13.62 18.29 12.14
C SER A 697 -14.10 17.54 10.87
N ALA A 698 -13.48 16.37 10.62
CA ALA A 698 -13.88 15.32 9.68
C ALA A 698 -13.90 15.67 8.17
N GLN A 699 -12.73 15.63 7.52
CA GLN A 699 -12.70 15.55 6.04
C GLN A 699 -13.34 14.22 5.59
N PRO A 700 -14.34 14.22 4.68
CA PRO A 700 -15.01 13.00 4.22
C PRO A 700 -14.03 11.92 3.74
N TYR A 701 -13.01 12.32 2.97
CA TYR A 701 -11.98 11.44 2.43
C TYR A 701 -11.22 10.61 3.49
N SER A 702 -11.01 11.15 4.71
CA SER A 702 -10.40 10.40 5.81
C SER A 702 -11.39 9.42 6.47
N LYS A 703 -12.66 9.81 6.62
CA LYS A 703 -13.72 8.89 7.07
C LYS A 703 -13.94 7.75 6.05
N ASP A 704 -13.85 8.07 4.77
CA ASP A 704 -13.90 7.11 3.65
C ASP A 704 -12.74 6.10 3.72
N PHE A 705 -11.51 6.54 3.99
CA PHE A 705 -10.37 5.62 4.14
C PHE A 705 -10.54 4.66 5.32
N ILE A 706 -11.10 5.14 6.44
CA ILE A 706 -11.42 4.27 7.59
C ILE A 706 -12.51 3.26 7.22
N ALA A 707 -13.56 3.69 6.51
CA ALA A 707 -14.62 2.80 6.05
C ALA A 707 -14.12 1.77 5.02
N PHE A 708 -13.19 2.17 4.13
CA PHE A 708 -12.49 1.28 3.20
C PHE A 708 -11.70 0.21 3.95
N CYS A 709 -10.80 0.60 4.86
CA CYS A 709 -9.98 -0.34 5.62
C CYS A 709 -10.85 -1.37 6.38
N LYS A 710 -11.98 -0.94 6.94
CA LYS A 710 -12.93 -1.85 7.62
C LYS A 710 -13.68 -2.77 6.66
N LYS A 711 -14.16 -2.26 5.52
CA LYS A 711 -14.82 -3.07 4.47
C LYS A 711 -13.90 -4.21 4.00
N TYR A 712 -12.60 -3.94 3.92
CA TYR A 712 -11.56 -4.90 3.52
C TYR A 712 -10.80 -5.53 4.71
N TYR A 713 -11.34 -5.48 5.94
CA TYR A 713 -10.64 -5.96 7.15
C TYR A 713 -10.15 -7.41 7.00
N ASN A 714 -11.03 -8.32 6.60
CA ASN A 714 -10.70 -9.75 6.46
C ASN A 714 -9.63 -9.99 5.38
N ASP A 715 -9.68 -9.25 4.27
CA ASP A 715 -8.69 -9.37 3.19
C ASP A 715 -7.32 -8.87 3.68
N ILE A 716 -7.27 -7.70 4.31
CA ILE A 716 -6.04 -7.14 4.90
C ILE A 716 -5.45 -8.08 5.96
N TYR A 717 -6.30 -8.57 6.88
CA TYR A 717 -5.88 -9.48 7.95
C TYR A 717 -5.37 -10.83 7.41
N SER A 718 -6.07 -11.43 6.45
CA SER A 718 -5.64 -12.70 5.83
C SER A 718 -4.26 -12.60 5.16
N ARG A 719 -3.90 -11.41 4.68
CA ARG A 719 -2.63 -11.15 4.00
C ARG A 719 -1.50 -10.68 4.93
N MET A 720 -1.78 -10.19 6.15
CA MET A 720 -0.74 -9.68 7.06
C MET A 720 0.36 -10.71 7.38
N GLN A 721 0.06 -12.00 7.32
CA GLN A 721 1.04 -13.07 7.53
C GLN A 721 2.13 -13.16 6.44
N PHE A 722 1.92 -12.54 5.28
CA PHE A 722 2.85 -12.51 4.13
C PHE A 722 3.69 -11.23 4.07
N THR A 723 3.59 -10.34 5.06
CA THR A 723 4.45 -9.14 5.12
C THR A 723 5.92 -9.52 5.19
N SER A 724 6.78 -8.63 4.70
CA SER A 724 8.24 -8.76 4.82
C SER A 724 8.82 -7.52 5.52
N PRO A 725 9.37 -7.64 6.74
CA PRO A 725 9.43 -8.86 7.56
C PRO A 725 8.05 -9.34 8.00
N LYS A 726 7.95 -10.63 8.37
CA LYS A 726 6.73 -11.19 8.95
C LYS A 726 6.49 -10.56 10.31
N ILE A 727 5.26 -10.14 10.59
CA ILE A 727 4.84 -9.64 11.90
C ILE A 727 4.86 -10.80 12.91
N GLU A 728 5.51 -10.59 14.05
CA GLU A 728 5.52 -11.57 15.15
C GLU A 728 4.34 -11.35 16.09
N ASP A 729 3.78 -12.46 16.56
CA ASP A 729 2.73 -12.49 17.58
C ASP A 729 3.28 -12.01 18.94
N ILE A 730 2.66 -11.00 19.54
CA ILE A 730 2.99 -10.57 20.90
C ILE A 730 2.31 -11.51 21.89
N LYS A 731 3.06 -12.17 22.76
CA LYS A 731 2.50 -13.02 23.81
C LYS A 731 2.31 -12.22 25.08
N LEU A 732 1.08 -12.23 25.63
CA LEU A 732 0.78 -11.69 26.95
C LEU A 732 0.36 -12.82 27.88
N ASN A 733 1.04 -12.96 29.01
CA ASN A 733 0.81 -14.00 30.02
C ASN A 733 1.27 -13.52 31.42
N ALA A 734 1.31 -14.42 32.41
CA ALA A 734 1.74 -14.09 33.77
C ALA A 734 3.18 -13.54 33.84
N ASP A 735 4.12 -14.11 33.08
CA ASP A 735 5.53 -13.71 33.09
C ASP A 735 5.79 -12.44 32.25
N ASN A 736 4.94 -12.18 31.26
CA ASN A 736 5.02 -11.05 30.33
C ASN A 736 3.63 -10.37 30.24
N PRO A 737 3.15 -9.72 31.32
CA PRO A 737 1.80 -9.15 31.36
C PRO A 737 1.71 -7.75 30.69
N MET A 738 2.76 -7.31 30.00
CA MET A 738 2.81 -6.01 29.31
C MET A 738 3.63 -6.11 28.03
N ALA A 739 3.16 -5.46 26.96
CA ALA A 739 3.93 -5.22 25.74
C ALA A 739 3.97 -3.73 25.37
N GLU A 740 5.09 -3.29 24.81
CA GLU A 740 5.29 -1.94 24.26
C GLU A 740 5.13 -1.97 22.73
N ILE A 741 4.25 -1.13 22.19
CA ILE A 741 4.02 -1.01 20.74
C ILE A 741 4.62 0.30 20.24
N LYS A 742 5.52 0.20 19.26
CA LYS A 742 6.15 1.34 18.57
C LYS A 742 5.47 1.60 17.24
N MET A 743 5.18 2.87 17.00
CA MET A 743 4.36 3.29 15.87
C MET A 743 4.98 4.51 15.20
N SER A 744 5.31 4.38 13.92
CA SER A 744 5.77 5.49 13.07
C SER A 744 4.63 5.95 12.20
N TRP A 745 4.45 7.26 12.09
CA TRP A 745 3.36 7.84 11.31
C TRP A 745 3.56 7.66 9.78
N GLN A 746 2.48 7.33 9.06
CA GLN A 746 2.38 7.22 7.59
C GLN A 746 0.96 7.61 7.12
N PRO A 747 0.80 8.46 6.08
CA PRO A 747 -0.51 8.91 5.62
C PRO A 747 -1.23 7.81 4.86
N LEU A 748 -2.54 7.69 5.02
CA LEU A 748 -3.38 6.66 4.37
C LEU A 748 -2.75 5.25 4.49
N SER A 749 -2.50 4.80 5.72
CA SER A 749 -1.85 3.52 6.02
C SER A 749 -2.63 2.68 7.04
N VAL A 750 -2.32 1.38 7.10
CA VAL A 750 -2.85 0.45 8.11
C VAL A 750 -1.71 -0.28 8.82
N ARG A 751 -1.87 -0.60 10.09
CA ARG A 751 -1.02 -1.52 10.84
C ARG A 751 -1.90 -2.56 11.53
N MET A 752 -1.42 -3.79 11.62
CA MET A 752 -2.06 -4.87 12.37
C MET A 752 -1.05 -5.53 13.30
N GLN A 753 -1.47 -5.83 14.54
CA GLN A 753 -0.66 -6.54 15.53
C GLN A 753 -1.53 -7.55 16.27
N ASP A 754 -1.12 -8.81 16.25
CA ASP A 754 -1.77 -9.87 17.01
C ASP A 754 -1.17 -9.96 18.41
N PHE A 755 -2.06 -10.07 19.40
CA PHE A 755 -1.75 -10.42 20.77
C PHE A 755 -2.27 -11.84 21.04
N LYS A 756 -1.40 -12.78 21.39
CA LYS A 756 -1.78 -14.11 21.86
C LYS A 756 -1.83 -14.08 23.38
N ILE A 757 -3.03 -14.26 23.93
CA ILE A 757 -3.29 -14.13 25.35
C ILE A 757 -3.33 -15.53 25.97
N ASP A 758 -2.57 -15.75 27.03
CA ASP A 758 -2.73 -16.94 27.85
C ASP A 758 -3.94 -16.80 28.77
N SER A 759 -5.13 -17.02 28.19
CA SER A 759 -6.41 -16.94 28.89
C SER A 759 -6.80 -18.25 29.59
N LYS A 760 -5.91 -19.22 29.76
CA LYS A 760 -6.23 -20.52 30.39
C LYS A 760 -5.96 -20.54 31.89
N GLY A 761 -6.92 -21.09 32.64
CA GLY A 761 -6.75 -21.47 34.03
C GLY A 761 -6.00 -22.79 34.20
N VAL A 762 -5.69 -23.14 35.45
CA VAL A 762 -5.01 -24.39 35.84
C VAL A 762 -5.81 -25.65 35.44
N ASP A 763 -7.13 -25.51 35.24
CA ASP A 763 -8.04 -26.56 34.77
C ASP A 763 -8.29 -26.53 33.25
N GLU A 764 -7.41 -25.86 32.51
CA GLU A 764 -7.45 -25.55 31.07
C GLU A 764 -8.67 -24.76 30.57
N LYS A 765 -9.57 -24.31 31.45
CA LYS A 765 -10.74 -23.51 31.04
C LYS A 765 -10.35 -22.06 30.74
N PRO A 766 -11.06 -21.37 29.82
CA PRO A 766 -10.90 -19.94 29.65
C PRO A 766 -11.26 -19.16 30.92
N VAL A 767 -10.39 -18.25 31.32
CA VAL A 767 -10.53 -17.32 32.44
C VAL A 767 -10.70 -15.91 31.86
N GLU A 768 -11.50 -15.09 32.54
CA GLU A 768 -11.72 -13.70 32.14
C GLU A 768 -10.46 -12.84 32.36
N TYR A 769 -10.14 -12.01 31.38
CA TYR A 769 -9.13 -10.97 31.46
C TYR A 769 -9.65 -9.66 30.83
N LYS A 770 -8.96 -8.56 31.10
CA LYS A 770 -9.12 -7.28 30.42
C LYS A 770 -7.76 -6.79 29.93
N LEU A 771 -7.73 -5.96 28.89
CA LEU A 771 -6.52 -5.24 28.50
C LEU A 771 -6.64 -3.77 28.89
N ALA A 772 -5.62 -3.23 29.55
CA ALA A 772 -5.47 -1.80 29.77
C ALA A 772 -4.42 -1.24 28.80
N VAL A 773 -4.80 -0.27 27.98
CA VAL A 773 -3.93 0.38 27.00
C VAL A 773 -3.58 1.76 27.52
N LYS A 774 -2.29 2.02 27.70
CA LYS A 774 -1.75 3.29 28.19
C LYS A 774 -0.87 3.94 27.14
N GLY A 775 -1.07 5.23 26.89
CA GLY A 775 -0.18 6.02 26.04
C GLY A 775 -0.94 7.02 25.18
N LYS A 776 -0.54 8.29 25.30
CA LYS A 776 -1.09 9.40 24.52
C LYS A 776 -0.29 9.58 23.22
N LEU A 777 -0.96 9.94 22.13
CA LEU A 777 -0.24 10.41 20.94
C LEU A 777 0.38 11.79 21.19
N PRO A 778 1.60 12.06 20.69
CA PRO A 778 2.16 13.41 20.71
C PRO A 778 1.29 14.37 19.86
N TRP A 779 0.67 13.84 18.80
CA TRP A 779 -0.11 14.62 17.85
C TRP A 779 -1.60 14.75 18.24
N ALA A 780 -2.02 15.95 18.62
CA ALA A 780 -3.44 16.30 18.70
C ALA A 780 -4.03 16.53 17.30
N ASN A 781 -5.30 16.16 17.09
CA ASN A 781 -6.13 16.40 15.89
C ASN A 781 -5.87 15.53 14.63
N TYR A 782 -5.28 14.34 14.76
CA TYR A 782 -5.03 13.43 13.62
C TYR A 782 -6.08 12.30 13.52
N TYR A 783 -6.51 11.97 12.30
CA TYR A 783 -7.45 10.87 12.04
C TYR A 783 -6.77 9.50 12.17
N ILE A 784 -6.59 9.03 13.40
CA ILE A 784 -6.07 7.71 13.73
C ILE A 784 -7.13 6.96 14.54
N SER A 785 -7.51 5.76 14.09
CA SER A 785 -8.39 4.85 14.84
C SER A 785 -7.61 3.59 15.22
N ARG A 786 -7.64 3.21 16.50
CA ARG A 786 -7.11 1.93 17.00
C ARG A 786 -8.26 1.01 17.34
N ASN A 787 -8.32 -0.12 16.66
CA ASN A 787 -9.46 -1.03 16.63
C ASN A 787 -9.03 -2.37 17.19
N PHE A 788 -9.39 -2.67 18.44
CA PHE A 788 -9.10 -3.95 19.08
C PHE A 788 -10.23 -4.93 18.77
N VAL A 789 -9.93 -5.92 17.92
CA VAL A 789 -10.86 -6.94 17.41
C VAL A 789 -10.73 -8.21 18.26
N ASP A 790 -11.87 -8.66 18.79
CA ASP A 790 -12.04 -9.91 19.52
C ASP A 790 -13.20 -10.71 18.90
N GLY A 791 -12.86 -11.66 18.03
CA GLY A 791 -13.85 -12.37 17.20
C GLY A 791 -14.62 -11.41 16.30
N SER A 792 -15.92 -11.27 16.53
CA SER A 792 -16.79 -10.28 15.86
C SER A 792 -16.90 -8.94 16.60
N ASN A 793 -16.44 -8.86 17.85
CA ASN A 793 -16.53 -7.64 18.64
C ASN A 793 -15.34 -6.73 18.32
N THR A 794 -15.55 -5.41 18.30
CA THR A 794 -14.44 -4.46 18.15
C THR A 794 -14.58 -3.26 19.07
N THR A 795 -13.49 -2.86 19.72
CA THR A 795 -13.42 -1.67 20.59
C THR A 795 -12.49 -0.60 20.01
N THR A 796 -12.94 0.65 19.89
CA THR A 796 -12.08 1.77 19.49
C THR A 796 -11.38 2.38 20.68
N ILE A 797 -10.12 2.77 20.50
CA ILE A 797 -9.39 3.66 21.41
C ILE A 797 -9.11 4.99 20.70
N TYR A 798 -9.34 6.10 21.40
CA TYR A 798 -9.16 7.45 20.88
C TYR A 798 -7.87 8.11 21.39
N PRO A 799 -7.21 8.96 20.58
CA PRO A 799 -5.87 9.48 20.86
C PRO A 799 -5.80 10.52 22.00
N ASN A 800 -6.96 10.98 22.50
CA ASN A 800 -7.06 11.91 23.63
C ASN A 800 -7.13 11.21 25.00
N GLN A 801 -7.34 9.89 25.04
CA GLN A 801 -7.41 9.11 26.28
C GLN A 801 -6.01 8.62 26.67
N GLU A 802 -5.60 8.84 27.92
CA GLU A 802 -4.28 8.44 28.42
C GLU A 802 -4.23 6.96 28.81
N ILE A 803 -5.32 6.45 29.39
CA ILE A 803 -5.55 5.04 29.72
C ILE A 803 -6.95 4.66 29.23
N VAL A 804 -7.10 3.50 28.60
CA VAL A 804 -8.39 2.89 28.23
C VAL A 804 -8.37 1.41 28.59
N VAL A 805 -9.43 0.94 29.26
CA VAL A 805 -9.62 -0.47 29.59
C VAL A 805 -10.61 -1.08 28.59
N LEU A 806 -10.20 -2.14 27.91
CA LEU A 806 -11.06 -2.89 27.00
C LEU A 806 -12.14 -3.70 27.77
N PRO A 807 -13.25 -4.07 27.11
CA PRO A 807 -14.20 -5.03 27.66
C PRO A 807 -13.53 -6.34 28.10
N ALA A 808 -14.19 -7.04 29.03
CA ALA A 808 -13.80 -8.38 29.45
C ALA A 808 -13.81 -9.35 28.27
N SER A 809 -12.79 -10.21 28.20
CA SER A 809 -12.67 -11.27 27.20
C SER A 809 -12.17 -12.58 27.83
N THR A 810 -12.43 -13.68 27.13
CA THR A 810 -11.86 -15.01 27.40
C THR A 810 -11.04 -15.54 26.21
N SER A 811 -10.96 -14.78 25.11
CA SER A 811 -10.35 -15.22 23.86
C SER A 811 -8.84 -15.36 23.96
N GLY A 812 -8.28 -16.42 23.37
CA GLY A 812 -6.82 -16.64 23.33
C GLY A 812 -6.06 -15.73 22.36
N SER A 813 -6.75 -14.83 21.65
CA SER A 813 -6.12 -13.84 20.77
C SER A 813 -6.99 -12.59 20.60
N ILE A 814 -6.35 -11.43 20.58
CA ILE A 814 -6.95 -10.13 20.20
C ILE A 814 -6.06 -9.52 19.11
N THR A 815 -6.66 -8.95 18.06
CA THR A 815 -5.94 -8.26 17.00
C THR A 815 -6.15 -6.77 17.12
N LEU A 816 -5.08 -5.99 17.16
CA LEU A 816 -5.15 -4.54 17.00
C LEU A 816 -4.99 -4.18 15.53
N MET A 817 -6.02 -3.57 14.94
CA MET A 817 -5.93 -2.87 13.66
C MET A 817 -5.88 -1.36 13.89
N GLU A 818 -4.76 -0.73 13.55
CA GLU A 818 -4.62 0.71 13.53
C GLU A 818 -4.76 1.24 12.09
N ILE A 819 -5.61 2.26 11.90
CA ILE A 819 -5.80 2.94 10.62
C ILE A 819 -5.33 4.39 10.80
N GLN A 820 -4.42 4.84 9.94
CA GLN A 820 -3.91 6.21 9.91
C GLN A 820 -4.45 6.90 8.64
N ALA A 821 -5.56 7.63 8.78
CA ALA A 821 -6.36 8.16 7.68
C ALA A 821 -6.04 9.63 7.30
N GLN A 822 -4.97 10.20 7.86
CA GLN A 822 -4.48 11.52 7.49
C GLN A 822 -3.92 11.53 6.06
N THR A 823 -4.11 12.62 5.32
CA THR A 823 -3.72 12.74 3.90
C THR A 823 -2.36 13.38 3.63
N GLU A 824 -1.77 14.09 4.60
CA GLU A 824 -0.64 15.04 4.43
C GLU A 824 0.50 14.72 5.41
N GLU A 825 1.77 15.01 5.06
CA GLU A 825 2.95 14.74 5.92
C GLU A 825 2.95 15.57 7.23
N ILE A 826 3.28 14.94 8.36
CA ILE A 826 3.56 15.66 9.62
C ILE A 826 4.81 16.54 9.45
N SER A 827 4.68 17.83 9.78
CA SER A 827 5.73 18.84 9.62
C SER A 827 7.02 18.49 10.37
N ARG A 828 8.17 18.80 9.75
CA ARG A 828 9.51 18.25 10.05
C ARG A 828 10.20 18.70 11.36
N ASP A 829 9.49 19.26 12.34
CA ASP A 829 10.10 19.53 13.65
C ASP A 829 10.27 18.19 14.42
N ALA A 830 11.50 17.90 14.82
CA ALA A 830 12.07 16.58 14.51
C ALA A 830 12.02 15.50 15.61
N ASP A 831 11.28 15.72 16.71
CA ASP A 831 11.28 14.81 17.87
C ASP A 831 9.98 13.97 18.01
N GLU A 832 8.96 14.23 17.18
CA GLU A 832 7.63 13.60 17.25
C GLU A 832 7.23 12.91 15.93
N LYS A 833 7.99 11.90 15.46
CA LYS A 833 7.56 11.03 14.33
C LYS A 833 7.18 9.61 14.73
N ASP A 834 7.66 9.17 15.88
CA ASP A 834 7.28 7.92 16.50
C ASP A 834 6.46 8.20 17.76
N ALA A 835 5.43 7.39 17.98
CA ALA A 835 4.72 7.31 19.25
C ALA A 835 4.92 5.91 19.86
N THR A 836 4.61 5.78 21.15
CA THR A 836 4.74 4.52 21.88
C THR A 836 3.58 4.41 22.87
N TYR A 837 2.99 3.24 22.94
CA TYR A 837 1.94 2.90 23.91
C TYR A 837 2.16 1.49 24.43
N GLN A 838 1.64 1.24 25.63
CA GLN A 838 1.79 -0.01 26.34
C GLN A 838 0.41 -0.70 26.42
N VAL A 839 0.41 -2.02 26.25
CA VAL A 839 -0.77 -2.87 26.42
C VAL A 839 -0.51 -3.82 27.57
N TYR A 840 -1.30 -3.70 28.62
CA TYR A 840 -1.19 -4.47 29.86
C TYR A 840 -2.33 -5.49 29.97
N LEU A 841 -2.03 -6.69 30.45
CA LEU A 841 -2.96 -7.78 30.67
C LEU A 841 -3.41 -7.80 32.14
N LEU A 842 -4.62 -7.31 32.39
CA LEU A 842 -5.29 -7.41 33.69
C LEU A 842 -5.93 -8.80 33.79
N ARG A 843 -5.31 -9.69 34.57
CA ARG A 843 -5.80 -11.04 34.84
C ARG A 843 -6.73 -11.04 36.05
N GLN A 844 -7.59 -12.05 36.18
CA GLN A 844 -8.30 -12.32 37.43
C GLN A 844 -7.30 -12.40 38.61
N PRO A 845 -7.42 -11.55 39.64
CA PRO A 845 -6.62 -11.66 40.85
C PRO A 845 -6.78 -13.02 41.54
N GLU A 846 -5.71 -13.50 42.18
CA GLU A 846 -5.72 -14.70 43.01
C GLU A 846 -6.52 -14.49 44.31
N GLU A 847 -6.65 -15.55 45.12
CA GLU A 847 -7.36 -15.49 46.39
C GLU A 847 -6.59 -14.62 47.41
N PRO A 848 -7.20 -13.60 48.03
CA PRO A 848 -6.57 -12.88 49.15
C PRO A 848 -6.62 -13.74 50.43
N THR A 849 -5.65 -13.56 51.34
CA THR A 849 -5.74 -14.15 52.68
C THR A 849 -6.81 -13.40 53.50
N ILE A 850 -7.64 -14.12 54.26
CA ILE A 850 -8.69 -13.54 55.10
C ILE A 850 -8.61 -14.13 56.51
N GLU A 851 -8.24 -13.30 57.46
CA GLU A 851 -8.07 -13.65 58.87
C GLU A 851 -9.03 -12.81 59.75
N ILE A 852 -9.33 -13.27 60.97
CA ILE A 852 -9.92 -12.43 62.02
C ILE A 852 -8.87 -12.19 63.09
N ASP A 853 -8.56 -10.91 63.34
CA ASP A 853 -7.77 -10.47 64.49
C ASP A 853 -8.59 -9.50 65.35
N GLU A 854 -8.74 -9.82 66.63
CA GLU A 854 -9.64 -9.18 67.60
C GLU A 854 -11.04 -8.80 67.04
N ASP A 855 -11.26 -7.51 66.75
CA ASP A 855 -12.52 -6.92 66.25
C ASP A 855 -12.49 -6.62 64.72
N TYR A 856 -11.47 -7.11 64.01
CA TYR A 856 -11.17 -6.78 62.61
C TYR A 856 -11.16 -8.03 61.72
N LEU A 857 -11.64 -7.86 60.48
CA LEU A 857 -11.35 -8.75 59.37
C LEU A 857 -10.08 -8.24 58.70
N VAL A 858 -8.99 -9.00 58.79
CA VAL A 858 -7.70 -8.66 58.19
C VAL A 858 -7.64 -9.32 56.82
N ILE A 859 -7.42 -8.52 55.78
CA ILE A 859 -7.35 -9.01 54.40
C ILE A 859 -6.01 -8.66 53.79
N THR A 860 -5.25 -9.68 53.39
CA THR A 860 -3.95 -9.51 52.72
C THR A 860 -4.14 -9.72 51.22
N PRO A 861 -3.84 -8.72 50.38
CA PRO A 861 -3.99 -8.84 48.93
C PRO A 861 -2.93 -9.78 48.32
N PRO A 862 -3.25 -10.48 47.22
CA PRO A 862 -2.28 -11.27 46.46
C PRO A 862 -1.34 -10.36 45.64
N ASP A 863 -0.33 -10.96 45.01
CA ASP A 863 0.48 -10.27 44.01
C ASP A 863 -0.36 -9.74 42.83
N TRP A 864 0.06 -8.60 42.28
CA TRP A 864 -0.63 -7.88 41.21
C TRP A 864 -0.53 -8.58 39.86
N SER A 865 -1.52 -8.34 38.98
CA SER A 865 -1.48 -8.90 37.63
C SER A 865 -0.42 -8.28 36.71
N ILE A 866 0.19 -7.15 37.10
CA ILE A 866 1.14 -6.36 36.32
C ILE A 866 2.39 -5.94 37.14
N PRO A 867 3.56 -5.66 36.49
CA PRO A 867 4.85 -5.62 37.19
C PRO A 867 5.12 -4.33 37.96
N ASP A 868 4.62 -3.21 37.46
CA ASP A 868 4.54 -1.94 38.20
C ASP A 868 3.06 -1.54 38.29
N PRO A 869 2.33 -1.97 39.34
CA PRO A 869 0.92 -1.72 39.45
C PRO A 869 0.58 -0.22 39.56
N LYS A 870 1.52 0.62 40.02
CA LYS A 870 1.31 2.07 40.14
C LYS A 870 1.40 2.81 38.81
N ASP A 871 1.83 2.14 37.74
CA ASP A 871 1.86 2.72 36.41
C ASP A 871 0.45 2.84 35.78
N ILE A 872 -0.51 2.02 36.21
CA ILE A 872 -1.90 2.02 35.72
C ILE A 872 -2.96 2.01 36.83
N LEU A 873 -2.78 1.20 37.88
CA LEU A 873 -3.80 1.06 38.93
C LEU A 873 -3.79 2.28 39.85
N SER A 874 -4.99 2.81 40.11
CA SER A 874 -5.23 3.83 41.13
C SER A 874 -5.47 3.22 42.51
N GLY A 875 -5.61 1.90 42.58
CA GLY A 875 -5.77 1.13 43.80
C GLY A 875 -6.50 -0.18 43.55
N TYR A 876 -7.22 -0.66 44.56
CA TYR A 876 -8.09 -1.82 44.45
C TYR A 876 -9.31 -1.67 45.36
N ASP A 877 -10.36 -2.42 45.04
CA ASP A 877 -11.54 -2.55 45.89
C ASP A 877 -11.58 -3.98 46.45
N ILE A 878 -11.78 -4.09 47.77
CA ILE A 878 -12.01 -5.37 48.45
C ILE A 878 -13.52 -5.55 48.59
N ILE A 879 -14.05 -6.63 48.04
CA ILE A 879 -15.47 -6.96 48.04
C ILE A 879 -15.70 -8.08 49.04
N ILE A 880 -16.38 -7.76 50.13
CA ILE A 880 -16.60 -8.65 51.27
C ILE A 880 -18.08 -9.00 51.34
N THR A 881 -18.40 -10.29 51.30
CA THR A 881 -19.73 -10.78 51.67
C THR A 881 -19.67 -11.25 53.11
N GLY A 882 -20.42 -10.57 53.99
CA GLY A 882 -20.56 -10.94 55.40
C GLY A 882 -21.87 -11.71 55.69
N PRO A 883 -22.06 -12.12 56.95
CA PRO A 883 -23.17 -12.97 57.38
C PRO A 883 -24.56 -12.51 56.91
N GLY A 884 -25.35 -13.46 56.41
CA GLY A 884 -26.65 -13.19 55.79
C GLY A 884 -26.59 -12.56 54.38
N GLY A 885 -25.43 -12.54 53.72
CA GLY A 885 -25.28 -12.15 52.31
C GLY A 885 -25.25 -10.64 52.06
N ALA A 886 -24.63 -9.88 52.96
CA ALA A 886 -24.41 -8.45 52.78
C ALA A 886 -23.06 -8.19 52.09
N GLU A 887 -23.07 -7.63 50.88
CA GLU A 887 -21.87 -7.14 50.21
C GLU A 887 -21.44 -5.77 50.80
N TYR A 888 -20.18 -5.67 51.17
CA TYR A 888 -19.48 -4.46 51.62
C TYR A 888 -18.25 -4.24 50.74
N ARG A 889 -18.06 -3.01 50.26
CA ARG A 889 -16.96 -2.63 49.37
C ARG A 889 -16.04 -1.66 50.09
N HIS A 890 -14.80 -2.07 50.31
CA HIS A 890 -13.74 -1.26 50.89
C HIS A 890 -12.78 -0.80 49.78
N LYS A 891 -12.33 0.46 49.82
CA LYS A 891 -11.43 1.03 48.80
C LYS A 891 -10.04 1.24 49.36
N GLU A 892 -9.02 0.75 48.68
CA GLU A 892 -7.62 0.91 49.05
C GLU A 892 -6.74 1.48 47.93
N GLU A 893 -5.54 1.93 48.31
CA GLU A 893 -4.44 2.29 47.40
C GLU A 893 -3.58 1.07 47.05
N VAL A 894 -2.77 1.16 45.98
CA VAL A 894 -1.90 0.06 45.54
C VAL A 894 -0.84 -0.27 46.60
N SER A 895 -1.06 -1.37 47.32
CA SER A 895 -0.31 -1.80 48.50
C SER A 895 -0.45 -3.31 48.72
N LEU A 896 0.64 -4.01 49.04
CA LEU A 896 0.63 -5.42 49.45
C LEU A 896 0.51 -5.62 50.97
N TYR A 897 0.34 -4.54 51.75
CA TYR A 897 0.16 -4.66 53.19
C TYR A 897 -1.25 -5.16 53.57
N PRO A 898 -1.39 -5.93 54.66
CA PRO A 898 -2.70 -6.33 55.18
C PRO A 898 -3.58 -5.12 55.52
N VAL A 899 -4.89 -5.28 55.31
CA VAL A 899 -5.91 -4.24 55.50
C VAL A 899 -6.85 -4.64 56.63
N GLU A 900 -6.85 -3.86 57.70
CA GLU A 900 -7.70 -4.08 58.88
C GLU A 900 -9.09 -3.44 58.69
N ILE A 901 -10.14 -4.25 58.52
CA ILE A 901 -11.51 -3.78 58.31
C ILE A 901 -12.35 -4.10 59.55
N PRO A 902 -12.86 -3.10 60.30
CA PRO A 902 -13.61 -3.37 61.53
C PRO A 902 -14.90 -4.17 61.26
N LEU A 903 -15.08 -5.30 61.95
CA LEU A 903 -16.24 -6.18 61.77
C LEU A 903 -17.59 -5.46 62.00
N LYS A 904 -17.59 -4.46 62.89
CA LYS A 904 -18.76 -3.60 63.20
C LYS A 904 -19.29 -2.80 62.00
N ASP A 905 -18.46 -2.56 60.99
CA ASP A 905 -18.81 -1.75 59.81
C ASP A 905 -19.45 -2.61 58.71
N ILE A 906 -19.20 -3.94 58.73
CA ILE A 906 -19.82 -4.95 57.86
C ILE A 906 -21.20 -5.35 58.42
N LYS A 907 -22.24 -4.61 58.04
CA LYS A 907 -23.60 -4.77 58.61
C LYS A 907 -24.43 -5.86 57.89
N PRO A 908 -25.02 -6.83 58.60
CA PRO A 908 -25.86 -7.86 57.99
C PRO A 908 -27.17 -7.29 57.43
N LYS A 909 -27.54 -7.71 56.23
CA LYS A 909 -28.71 -7.22 55.46
C LYS A 909 -30.04 -7.73 56.02
N ASP A 910 -30.03 -8.92 56.61
CA ASP A 910 -31.18 -9.59 57.21
C ASP A 910 -30.77 -10.31 58.51
N LYS A 911 -31.16 -9.74 59.65
CA LYS A 911 -30.84 -10.30 60.98
C LYS A 911 -31.56 -11.62 61.28
N SER A 912 -32.51 -12.05 60.44
CA SER A 912 -33.26 -13.30 60.65
C SER A 912 -32.57 -14.55 60.08
N LYS A 913 -31.45 -14.38 59.37
CA LYS A 913 -30.68 -15.47 58.73
C LYS A 913 -29.34 -15.80 59.39
N ILE A 914 -28.97 -15.10 60.47
CA ILE A 914 -27.72 -15.33 61.19
C ILE A 914 -27.85 -16.65 61.96
N SER A 915 -27.00 -17.63 61.65
CA SER A 915 -26.92 -18.90 62.39
C SER A 915 -26.11 -18.73 63.69
N GLU A 916 -26.30 -19.60 64.68
CA GLU A 916 -25.54 -19.55 65.95
C GLU A 916 -24.06 -19.97 65.79
N GLU A 917 -23.65 -20.44 64.61
CA GLU A 917 -22.28 -20.84 64.25
C GLU A 917 -21.65 -19.89 63.19
N GLY A 918 -22.07 -18.62 63.16
CA GLY A 918 -21.74 -17.63 62.12
C GLY A 918 -20.28 -17.14 62.02
N ALA A 919 -19.29 -17.99 62.30
CA ALA A 919 -17.87 -17.71 62.10
C ALA A 919 -17.41 -17.93 60.64
N ASP A 920 -18.02 -18.88 59.91
CA ASP A 920 -17.56 -19.33 58.59
C ASP A 920 -18.29 -18.64 57.40
N GLU A 921 -18.98 -17.52 57.64
CA GLU A 921 -19.82 -16.84 56.63
C GLU A 921 -19.13 -15.67 55.88
N TYR A 922 -17.87 -15.33 56.20
CA TYR A 922 -17.14 -14.25 55.51
C TYR A 922 -16.40 -14.76 54.27
N THR A 923 -16.65 -14.12 53.14
CA THR A 923 -15.89 -14.34 51.89
C THR A 923 -15.43 -13.00 51.32
N ALA A 924 -14.23 -12.93 50.78
CA ALA A 924 -13.74 -11.72 50.11
C ALA A 924 -13.04 -12.03 48.79
N TYR A 925 -13.10 -11.06 47.88
CA TYR A 925 -12.29 -11.03 46.67
C TYR A 925 -11.83 -9.60 46.37
N ILE A 926 -10.82 -9.48 45.54
CA ILE A 926 -10.22 -8.20 45.15
C ILE A 926 -10.54 -7.90 43.69
N VAL A 927 -10.77 -6.62 43.41
CA VAL A 927 -10.89 -6.11 42.04
C VAL A 927 -9.94 -4.93 41.88
N GLU A 928 -9.00 -5.05 40.93
CA GLU A 928 -8.05 -3.99 40.58
C GLU A 928 -8.81 -2.75 40.06
N ARG A 929 -8.46 -1.55 40.56
CA ARG A 929 -9.18 -0.29 40.28
C ARG A 929 -8.31 0.68 39.47
N ILE A 930 -8.89 1.26 38.42
CA ILE A 930 -8.31 2.33 37.60
C ILE A 930 -9.29 3.51 37.63
N ASP A 931 -8.87 4.63 38.21
CA ASP A 931 -9.63 5.87 38.23
C ASP A 931 -9.13 6.77 37.08
N LEU A 932 -10.00 7.04 36.11
CA LEU A 932 -9.68 7.77 34.88
C LEU A 932 -9.72 9.30 35.08
N ALA A 933 -9.04 10.02 34.19
CA ALA A 933 -8.90 11.48 34.26
C ALA A 933 -10.23 12.26 34.11
N ASP A 934 -11.29 11.63 33.61
CA ASP A 934 -12.65 12.19 33.55
C ASP A 934 -13.45 11.99 34.86
N GLY A 935 -12.88 11.32 35.85
CA GLY A 935 -13.49 10.98 37.14
C GLY A 935 -14.31 9.69 37.13
N THR A 936 -14.30 8.91 36.05
CA THR A 936 -14.91 7.58 36.02
C THR A 936 -13.96 6.52 36.60
N THR A 937 -14.52 5.47 37.21
CA THR A 937 -13.75 4.32 37.71
C THR A 937 -14.02 3.11 36.81
N VAL A 938 -12.95 2.50 36.31
CA VAL A 938 -12.96 1.19 35.65
C VAL A 938 -12.26 0.14 36.51
N TYR A 939 -12.60 -1.11 36.28
CA TYR A 939 -12.18 -2.25 37.09
C TYR A 939 -11.60 -3.37 36.23
N GLY A 940 -10.61 -4.08 36.76
CA GLY A 940 -10.11 -5.37 36.24
C GLY A 940 -11.19 -6.48 36.28
N PRO A 941 -10.84 -7.73 35.97
CA PRO A 941 -11.72 -8.87 36.23
C PRO A 941 -11.94 -9.07 37.74
N ASP A 942 -13.06 -9.68 38.12
CA ASP A 942 -13.31 -10.03 39.52
C ASP A 942 -12.33 -11.11 40.00
N GLY A 943 -11.66 -10.88 41.12
CA GLY A 943 -10.73 -11.83 41.75
C GLY A 943 -11.38 -13.11 42.25
N LYS A 944 -10.55 -14.11 42.55
CA LYS A 944 -11.02 -15.36 43.16
C LYS A 944 -11.53 -15.10 44.58
N VAL A 945 -12.62 -15.78 44.93
CA VAL A 945 -13.31 -15.61 46.22
C VAL A 945 -12.68 -16.50 47.27
N ALA A 946 -11.85 -15.89 48.12
CA ALA A 946 -11.36 -16.51 49.34
C ALA A 946 -12.47 -16.61 50.39
N LYS A 947 -12.33 -17.59 51.29
CA LYS A 947 -13.26 -17.84 52.40
C LYS A 947 -12.51 -17.93 53.71
N LEU A 948 -13.02 -17.24 54.73
CA LEU A 948 -12.54 -17.37 56.09
C LEU A 948 -12.66 -18.83 56.55
N GLY A 949 -11.59 -19.40 57.11
CA GLY A 949 -11.56 -20.76 57.67
C GLY A 949 -11.05 -21.89 56.75
N ASP A 950 -10.83 -21.64 55.45
CA ASP A 950 -10.21 -22.64 54.53
C ASP A 950 -8.67 -22.74 54.70
N GLU A 951 -8.06 -21.90 55.55
CA GLU A 951 -6.65 -21.97 55.98
C GLU A 951 -6.25 -23.35 56.50
N LEU A 952 -5.06 -23.81 56.11
CA LEU A 952 -4.48 -25.08 56.53
C LEU A 952 -3.76 -24.95 57.88
N ARG A 953 -4.35 -25.46 58.95
CA ARG A 953 -3.76 -25.43 60.30
C ARG A 953 -2.98 -26.72 60.59
N PHE A 954 -2.05 -26.71 61.55
CA PHE A 954 -1.36 -27.95 61.94
C PHE A 954 -2.34 -29.00 62.48
N GLU A 955 -3.37 -28.56 63.20
CA GLU A 955 -4.51 -29.39 63.65
C GLU A 955 -5.24 -30.07 62.47
N ASP A 956 -5.32 -29.40 61.31
CA ASP A 956 -5.94 -29.94 60.11
C ASP A 956 -5.14 -31.09 59.50
N VAL A 957 -3.84 -31.26 59.84
CA VAL A 957 -3.05 -32.39 59.32
C VAL A 957 -2.99 -33.60 60.26
N ILE A 958 -3.37 -33.44 61.54
CA ILE A 958 -3.39 -34.53 62.51
C ILE A 958 -4.54 -35.52 62.20
N GLY A 959 -4.25 -36.83 62.27
CA GLY A 959 -5.24 -37.88 62.07
C GLY A 959 -4.76 -39.04 61.18
N GLN A 960 -5.72 -39.76 60.60
CA GLN A 960 -5.48 -40.85 59.65
C GLN A 960 -5.69 -40.38 58.21
N TRP A 961 -4.97 -41.02 57.29
CA TRP A 961 -4.85 -40.63 55.89
C TRP A 961 -4.87 -41.88 55.00
N ASP A 962 -5.68 -41.89 53.94
CA ASP A 962 -5.52 -42.88 52.86
C ASP A 962 -4.35 -42.47 51.99
N MET A 963 -3.39 -43.37 51.79
CA MET A 963 -2.10 -43.09 51.17
C MET A 963 -1.84 -44.04 50.00
N ALA A 964 -1.29 -43.51 48.91
CA ALA A 964 -0.60 -44.26 47.87
C ALA A 964 0.89 -43.86 47.83
N GLN A 965 1.79 -44.84 47.92
CA GLN A 965 3.23 -44.66 47.79
C GLN A 965 3.73 -45.37 46.53
N THR A 966 4.42 -44.69 45.63
CA THR A 966 5.03 -45.31 44.44
C THR A 966 6.54 -45.40 44.62
N VAL A 967 7.09 -46.61 44.54
CA VAL A 967 8.53 -46.89 44.64
C VAL A 967 9.10 -47.19 43.25
N SER A 968 10.27 -46.63 42.95
CA SER A 968 10.94 -46.72 41.65
C SER A 968 12.47 -46.66 41.79
N ASN A 969 13.19 -47.07 40.76
CA ASN A 969 14.65 -47.13 40.71
C ASN A 969 15.27 -48.02 41.81
N PHE A 970 14.56 -49.05 42.27
CA PHE A 970 15.02 -49.91 43.36
C PHE A 970 16.22 -50.78 42.93
N LYS A 971 17.31 -50.70 43.70
CA LYS A 971 18.57 -51.41 43.47
C LYS A 971 19.14 -51.87 44.80
N THR A 972 19.86 -52.98 44.81
CA THR A 972 20.51 -53.53 46.01
C THR A 972 21.99 -53.75 45.76
N PRO A 973 22.82 -52.69 45.65
CA PRO A 973 24.17 -52.78 45.05
C PRO A 973 25.07 -53.83 45.68
N TYR A 974 25.02 -53.96 47.01
CA TYR A 974 25.79 -54.98 47.73
C TYR A 974 25.29 -56.41 47.49
N LEU A 975 23.97 -56.62 47.35
CA LEU A 975 23.43 -57.94 46.96
C LEU A 975 23.67 -58.25 45.48
N ASP A 976 23.63 -57.24 44.61
CA ASP A 976 23.91 -57.42 43.18
C ASP A 976 25.36 -57.88 42.95
N GLU A 977 26.31 -57.31 43.72
CA GLU A 977 27.70 -57.76 43.77
C GLU A 977 27.83 -59.19 44.33
N LEU A 978 27.08 -59.52 45.39
CA LEU A 978 27.07 -60.85 46.02
C LEU A 978 26.48 -61.92 45.11
N ILE A 979 25.41 -61.62 44.39
CA ILE A 979 24.79 -62.50 43.39
C ILE A 979 25.76 -62.70 42.22
N SER A 980 26.41 -61.65 41.71
CA SER A 980 27.41 -61.76 40.65
C SER A 980 28.59 -62.67 41.05
N GLN A 981 28.99 -62.68 42.33
CA GLN A 981 30.00 -63.62 42.84
C GLN A 981 29.49 -65.06 43.02
N MET A 982 28.16 -65.26 43.08
CA MET A 982 27.53 -66.59 43.20
C MET A 982 27.15 -67.21 41.85
N GLU A 983 26.97 -66.44 40.78
CA GLU A 983 26.57 -66.94 39.45
C GLU A 983 27.55 -67.96 38.84
N ASP A 984 28.84 -67.93 39.23
CA ASP A 984 29.86 -68.91 38.82
C ASP A 984 29.92 -70.18 39.73
N VAL A 985 29.05 -70.29 40.75
CA VAL A 985 29.06 -71.39 41.73
C VAL A 985 27.97 -72.42 41.42
N GLU A 986 28.39 -73.61 40.97
CA GLU A 986 27.51 -74.74 40.61
C GLU A 986 26.60 -75.16 41.79
N GLY A 987 25.27 -75.13 41.59
CA GLY A 987 24.27 -75.44 42.61
C GLY A 987 23.75 -74.23 43.42
N SER A 988 24.09 -73.01 43.03
CA SER A 988 23.57 -71.77 43.65
C SER A 988 22.24 -71.27 43.06
N GLU A 989 21.76 -71.85 41.96
CA GLU A 989 20.67 -71.29 41.15
C GLU A 989 19.36 -71.11 41.94
N ASP A 990 18.96 -72.12 42.73
CA ASP A 990 17.74 -72.06 43.57
C ASP A 990 17.83 -70.96 44.65
N LEU A 991 19.04 -70.69 45.17
CA LEU A 991 19.27 -69.60 46.14
C LEU A 991 19.18 -68.23 45.46
N ILE A 992 19.81 -68.06 44.29
CA ILE A 992 19.74 -66.81 43.52
C ILE A 992 18.29 -66.51 43.10
N GLU A 993 17.54 -67.52 42.67
CA GLU A 993 16.11 -67.40 42.32
C GLU A 993 15.24 -67.07 43.54
N GLN A 994 15.49 -67.70 44.69
CA GLN A 994 14.77 -67.39 45.94
C GLN A 994 15.07 -65.97 46.46
N TYR A 995 16.30 -65.48 46.28
CA TYR A 995 16.65 -64.09 46.57
C TYR A 995 15.99 -63.10 45.61
N ARG A 996 16.03 -63.34 44.30
CA ARG A 996 15.36 -62.48 43.30
C ARG A 996 13.85 -62.36 43.58
N LYS A 997 13.19 -63.47 43.92
CA LYS A 997 11.78 -63.49 44.37
C LYS A 997 11.50 -62.75 45.67
N SER A 998 12.50 -62.56 46.53
CA SER A 998 12.32 -61.85 47.81
C SER A 998 12.20 -60.34 47.66
N PHE A 999 12.56 -59.78 46.50
CA PHE A 999 12.41 -58.36 46.15
C PHE A 999 11.42 -58.13 44.99
N GLU A 1000 10.76 -59.19 44.51
CA GLU A 1000 9.75 -59.12 43.45
C GLU A 1000 8.51 -58.38 43.99
N GLY A 1001 8.14 -57.27 43.35
CA GLY A 1001 7.04 -56.39 43.77
C GLY A 1001 7.43 -55.26 44.72
N VAL A 1002 8.73 -54.97 44.95
CA VAL A 1002 9.14 -53.76 45.68
C VAL A 1002 8.86 -52.49 44.85
N GLU A 1003 9.23 -52.48 43.57
CA GLU A 1003 8.84 -51.41 42.64
C GLU A 1003 7.34 -51.48 42.30
N GLY A 1004 6.69 -50.31 42.21
CA GLY A 1004 5.26 -50.19 41.95
C GLY A 1004 4.55 -49.25 42.93
N THR A 1005 3.23 -49.16 42.80
CA THR A 1005 2.37 -48.34 43.67
C THR A 1005 1.69 -49.19 44.74
N HIS A 1006 1.90 -48.81 46.00
CA HIS A 1006 1.43 -49.49 47.20
C HIS A 1006 0.42 -48.60 47.94
N ASN A 1007 -0.77 -49.13 48.22
CA ASN A 1007 -1.78 -48.42 49.00
C ASN A 1007 -1.66 -48.77 50.49
N GLY A 1008 -2.05 -47.82 51.34
CA GLY A 1008 -1.95 -47.96 52.79
C GLY A 1008 -2.65 -46.85 53.55
N THR A 1009 -2.49 -46.86 54.87
CA THR A 1009 -2.90 -45.76 55.76
C THR A 1009 -1.66 -45.10 56.35
N MET A 1010 -1.58 -43.78 56.29
CA MET A 1010 -0.64 -42.98 57.08
C MET A 1010 -1.35 -42.45 58.33
N THR A 1011 -0.64 -42.30 59.44
CA THR A 1011 -1.16 -41.68 60.67
C THR A 1011 -0.18 -40.64 61.17
N ILE A 1012 -0.66 -39.41 61.37
CA ILE A 1012 0.11 -38.28 61.89
C ILE A 1012 -0.42 -37.98 63.29
N THR A 1013 0.44 -38.08 64.30
CA THR A 1013 0.09 -37.90 65.72
C THR A 1013 0.87 -36.73 66.31
N LYS A 1014 0.18 -35.70 66.81
CA LYS A 1014 0.81 -34.53 67.45
C LYS A 1014 1.55 -34.93 68.73
N THR A 1015 2.81 -34.53 68.86
CA THR A 1015 3.71 -34.85 70.00
C THR A 1015 4.25 -33.61 70.71
N GLY A 1016 4.15 -32.42 70.10
CA GLY A 1016 4.48 -31.12 70.67
C GLY A 1016 3.61 -30.01 70.10
N GLU A 1017 4.05 -28.76 70.21
CA GLU A 1017 3.35 -27.59 69.64
C GLU A 1017 3.32 -27.67 68.11
N ASP A 1018 4.50 -27.83 67.50
CA ASP A 1018 4.71 -27.95 66.04
C ASP A 1018 5.39 -29.27 65.66
N THR A 1019 5.31 -30.32 66.49
CA THR A 1019 5.95 -31.62 66.21
C THR A 1019 4.96 -32.78 66.21
N ALA A 1020 5.24 -33.78 65.36
CA ALA A 1020 4.43 -34.98 65.20
C ALA A 1020 5.28 -36.26 65.06
N GLU A 1021 4.66 -37.41 65.29
CA GLU A 1021 5.17 -38.74 64.94
C GLU A 1021 4.29 -39.37 63.85
N ILE A 1022 4.95 -39.95 62.84
CA ILE A 1022 4.33 -40.46 61.62
C ILE A 1022 4.52 -41.97 61.52
N GLY A 1023 3.41 -42.70 61.38
CA GLY A 1023 3.36 -44.14 61.14
C GLY A 1023 2.74 -44.48 59.79
N PHE A 1024 3.23 -45.54 59.15
CA PHE A 1024 2.75 -46.05 57.86
C PHE A 1024 2.26 -47.49 58.01
N TYR A 1025 1.15 -47.82 57.36
CA TYR A 1025 0.52 -49.14 57.38
C TYR A 1025 0.19 -49.57 55.95
N THR A 1026 0.80 -50.65 55.46
CA THR A 1026 0.45 -51.27 54.17
C THR A 1026 -0.55 -52.41 54.39
N GLU A 1027 -1.34 -52.76 53.36
CA GLU A 1027 -2.41 -53.77 53.47
C GLU A 1027 -1.94 -55.20 53.85
N ASN A 1028 -0.63 -55.47 53.79
CA ASN A 1028 -0.05 -56.80 54.01
C ASN A 1028 0.80 -56.95 55.30
N SER A 1029 0.89 -55.96 56.18
CA SER A 1029 1.72 -56.06 57.40
C SER A 1029 1.03 -56.85 58.53
N GLN A 1030 1.73 -57.86 59.09
CA GLN A 1030 1.22 -58.70 60.20
C GLN A 1030 1.66 -58.24 61.61
N PHE A 1031 2.31 -57.08 61.73
CA PHE A 1031 2.77 -56.54 63.01
C PHE A 1031 2.35 -55.08 63.19
N GLY A 1032 2.00 -54.71 64.43
CA GLY A 1032 1.39 -53.43 64.78
C GLY A 1032 2.29 -52.21 64.54
N GLY A 1033 1.65 -51.03 64.53
CA GLY A 1033 2.24 -49.77 64.10
C GLY A 1033 3.58 -49.44 64.76
N THR A 1034 4.58 -49.24 63.91
CA THR A 1034 5.88 -48.66 64.29
C THR A 1034 5.90 -47.20 63.82
N VAL A 1035 6.40 -46.29 64.66
CA VAL A 1035 6.64 -44.90 64.25
C VAL A 1035 7.90 -44.87 63.41
N TYR A 1036 7.79 -44.41 62.16
CA TYR A 1036 8.89 -44.42 61.20
C TYR A 1036 9.59 -43.06 61.09
N TYR A 1037 8.86 -41.95 61.30
CA TYR A 1037 9.42 -40.61 61.17
C TYR A 1037 8.93 -39.69 62.28
N ARG A 1038 9.76 -38.69 62.59
CA ARG A 1038 9.38 -37.50 63.37
C ARG A 1038 9.28 -36.32 62.43
N GLY A 1039 8.16 -35.60 62.50
CA GLY A 1039 7.89 -34.41 61.72
C GLY A 1039 8.01 -33.14 62.57
N THR A 1040 8.59 -32.10 61.98
CA THR A 1040 8.42 -30.72 62.45
C THR A 1040 7.58 -29.97 61.42
N TRP A 1041 6.54 -29.28 61.88
CA TRP A 1041 5.63 -28.48 61.06
C TRP A 1041 6.23 -27.10 60.81
N ASP A 1042 6.18 -26.64 59.56
CA ASP A 1042 6.50 -25.29 59.14
C ASP A 1042 5.59 -24.93 57.96
N ASP A 1043 4.77 -23.89 58.11
CA ASP A 1043 3.80 -23.33 57.14
C ASP A 1043 3.37 -24.25 55.96
N GLY A 1044 2.47 -25.20 56.24
CA GLY A 1044 1.93 -26.13 55.23
C GLY A 1044 2.82 -27.32 54.87
N VAL A 1045 4.01 -27.44 55.47
CA VAL A 1045 4.98 -28.51 55.25
C VAL A 1045 5.26 -29.26 56.56
N LEU A 1046 5.41 -30.58 56.47
CA LEU A 1046 5.88 -31.42 57.59
C LEU A 1046 7.24 -32.04 57.21
N HIS A 1047 8.30 -31.52 57.80
CA HIS A 1047 9.68 -31.95 57.58
C HIS A 1047 9.98 -33.24 58.33
N LEU A 1048 10.10 -34.37 57.62
CA LEU A 1048 10.23 -35.71 58.21
C LEU A 1048 11.70 -36.13 58.36
N THR A 1049 12.07 -36.53 59.57
CA THR A 1049 13.35 -37.16 59.91
C THR A 1049 13.12 -38.61 60.33
N PRO A 1050 13.84 -39.61 59.77
CA PRO A 1050 13.66 -41.02 60.12
C PRO A 1050 14.07 -41.31 61.57
N THR A 1051 13.40 -42.26 62.21
CA THR A 1051 13.80 -42.79 63.52
C THR A 1051 14.91 -43.86 63.37
N GLU A 1052 15.66 -44.13 64.45
CA GLU A 1052 16.80 -45.06 64.40
C GLU A 1052 16.38 -46.46 63.91
N GLY A 1053 17.09 -46.99 62.91
CA GLY A 1053 16.90 -48.35 62.40
C GLY A 1053 16.13 -48.46 61.07
N ILE A 1054 15.82 -47.34 60.40
CA ILE A 1054 15.07 -47.31 59.14
C ILE A 1054 15.99 -46.97 57.97
N LEU A 1055 15.93 -47.76 56.91
CA LEU A 1055 16.62 -47.53 55.63
C LEU A 1055 15.81 -46.55 54.78
N GLY A 1056 15.78 -45.28 55.17
CA GLY A 1056 15.04 -44.22 54.46
C GLY A 1056 15.64 -42.84 54.70
N GLY A 1057 15.51 -41.96 53.70
CA GLY A 1057 15.95 -40.56 53.80
C GLY A 1057 14.90 -39.69 54.50
N GLY A 1058 15.32 -38.57 55.08
CA GLY A 1058 14.40 -37.50 55.45
C GLY A 1058 13.77 -36.86 54.21
N PHE A 1059 12.55 -36.33 54.34
CA PHE A 1059 11.81 -35.72 53.24
C PHE A 1059 10.64 -34.88 53.73
N ASP A 1060 10.05 -34.09 52.84
CA ASP A 1060 8.99 -33.16 53.16
C ASP A 1060 7.63 -33.67 52.66
N LEU A 1061 6.61 -33.55 53.50
CA LEU A 1061 5.21 -33.68 53.09
C LEU A 1061 4.59 -32.28 52.97
N TYR A 1062 4.17 -31.92 51.76
CA TYR A 1062 3.48 -30.67 51.43
C TYR A 1062 1.97 -30.90 51.52
N PHE A 1063 1.29 -30.13 52.35
CA PHE A 1063 -0.14 -30.25 52.62
C PHE A 1063 -0.93 -29.14 51.92
N LYS A 1064 -2.17 -29.44 51.52
CA LYS A 1064 -3.11 -28.47 50.94
C LYS A 1064 -4.52 -28.78 51.43
N LYS A 1065 -5.22 -27.74 51.90
CA LYS A 1065 -6.64 -27.76 52.24
C LYS A 1065 -7.42 -27.07 51.12
N ASN A 1066 -8.50 -27.69 50.66
CA ASN A 1066 -9.36 -27.11 49.63
C ASN A 1066 -10.81 -27.57 49.89
N LYS A 1067 -11.70 -26.62 50.20
CA LYS A 1067 -13.12 -26.88 50.50
C LYS A 1067 -13.28 -27.93 51.61
N GLY A 1068 -12.49 -27.79 52.68
CA GLY A 1068 -12.46 -28.73 53.80
C GLY A 1068 -11.79 -30.10 53.55
N VAL A 1069 -11.36 -30.43 52.34
CA VAL A 1069 -10.60 -31.67 52.07
C VAL A 1069 -9.11 -31.37 52.20
N VAL A 1070 -8.39 -32.11 53.05
CA VAL A 1070 -6.94 -31.99 53.21
C VAL A 1070 -6.24 -33.12 52.45
N THR A 1071 -5.29 -32.74 51.60
CA THR A 1071 -4.43 -33.66 50.83
C THR A 1071 -2.96 -33.37 51.11
N CYS A 1072 -2.07 -34.35 50.91
CA CYS A 1072 -0.63 -34.12 50.99
C CYS A 1072 0.14 -34.90 49.93
N GLN A 1073 1.31 -34.38 49.54
CA GLN A 1073 2.24 -35.02 48.63
C GLN A 1073 3.67 -34.88 49.13
N GLY A 1074 4.55 -35.82 48.80
CA GLY A 1074 5.98 -35.72 49.10
C GLY A 1074 6.80 -36.70 48.27
N GLU A 1075 8.09 -36.43 48.13
CA GLU A 1075 9.02 -37.30 47.40
C GLU A 1075 10.37 -37.40 48.10
N SER A 1076 11.07 -38.50 47.89
CA SER A 1076 12.40 -38.71 48.46
C SER A 1076 13.23 -39.70 47.65
N THR A 1077 14.55 -39.60 47.80
CA THR A 1077 15.52 -40.56 47.26
C THR A 1077 16.42 -41.05 48.38
N PHE A 1078 16.51 -42.37 48.55
CA PHE A 1078 17.42 -43.01 49.48
C PHE A 1078 18.53 -43.75 48.74
N ALA A 1079 19.74 -43.72 49.28
CA ALA A 1079 20.88 -44.49 48.79
C ALA A 1079 21.86 -44.73 49.93
N ASP A 1080 22.12 -46.00 50.25
CA ASP A 1080 23.23 -46.42 51.10
C ASP A 1080 23.96 -47.62 50.47
N GLN A 1081 24.81 -48.31 51.25
CA GLN A 1081 25.50 -49.51 50.76
C GLN A 1081 24.58 -50.72 50.58
N THR A 1082 23.40 -50.74 51.20
CA THR A 1082 22.47 -51.88 51.20
C THR A 1082 21.42 -51.75 50.08
N ALA A 1083 20.85 -50.57 49.90
CA ALA A 1083 19.81 -50.31 48.90
C ALA A 1083 19.83 -48.86 48.39
N SER A 1084 19.30 -48.64 47.19
CA SER A 1084 18.95 -47.31 46.68
C SER A 1084 17.61 -47.35 45.95
N TYR A 1085 16.78 -46.34 46.14
CA TYR A 1085 15.47 -46.20 45.51
C TYR A 1085 14.94 -44.76 45.61
N SER A 1086 13.94 -44.46 44.78
CA SER A 1086 13.17 -43.21 44.78
C SER A 1086 11.72 -43.53 45.12
N TYR A 1087 11.03 -42.68 45.87
CA TYR A 1087 9.60 -42.85 46.11
C TYR A 1087 8.85 -41.53 46.16
N THR A 1088 7.58 -41.59 45.76
CA THR A 1088 6.59 -40.52 45.91
C THR A 1088 5.44 -41.00 46.79
N ILE A 1089 4.86 -40.08 47.55
CA ILE A 1089 3.69 -40.28 48.41
C ILE A 1089 2.61 -39.28 47.98
N SER A 1090 1.37 -39.76 47.91
CA SER A 1090 0.16 -38.95 47.80
C SER A 1090 -0.85 -39.48 48.81
N ALA A 1091 -1.46 -38.60 49.61
CA ALA A 1091 -2.46 -39.00 50.59
C ALA A 1091 -3.63 -38.00 50.73
N THR A 1092 -4.78 -38.52 51.17
CA THR A 1092 -5.99 -37.74 51.48
C THR A 1092 -6.43 -38.03 52.91
N LYS A 1093 -6.80 -37.00 53.67
CA LYS A 1093 -7.21 -37.15 55.07
C LYS A 1093 -8.53 -37.93 55.18
N LYS A 1094 -8.61 -38.82 56.16
CA LYS A 1094 -9.87 -39.49 56.54
C LYS A 1094 -10.70 -38.55 57.41
N ASN A 1095 -11.97 -38.39 57.05
CA ASN A 1095 -12.98 -37.68 57.85
C ASN A 1095 -13.33 -38.44 59.12
#